data_AF-A0A916Y5G0-F1
#
_entry.id   AF-A0A916Y5G0-F1
#
_cell.length_a   1.000
_cell.length_b   1.000
_cell.length_c   1.000
_cell.angle_alpha   90.00
_cell.angle_beta   90.00
_cell.angle_gamma   90.00
#
_symmetry.space_group_name_H-M   'P 1'
#
loop_
_entity.id
_entity.type
_entity.pdbx_description
1 polymer ?
#
loop_
_entity_poly.entity_id
_entity_poly.type
_entity_poly.pdbx_seq_one_letter_code
_entity_poly.pdbx_strand_id
1 'polypeptide(L)'
;MTKSREATWTRLRWPLLSVLVTIALAAGRLAITPRFYFADDTERGSFGQWWALGEYLANGTLPILDPSAWQGGNYFAEGQWGILSPVTWLIGLTAYVTPDAVLHVSAWKIGFLAVFAAGMYLIARDFGASRPWAALAGVLAPAAGFTVFMDAASWSTGLFDACLLPLVWWTLRRGVEAGRSPIPYLITSFTLITFGYVFGVLVLVVLLVETLVRAIVARDRIRIVRALAASAWGGFWSIVVYLPAIMTSSVTVRGDSPYENTGFLNADVADLFSVASPMSTASIRAWDGIVDGPLVYIAWLVPLFPLFLPIPREAVRRLIPVWVYGSVMAVFVLAPSDLGAIRWPIRMMPYLAIAVIIVLAVAATRAYPERITRGRAWASVAVIAAMAYISWVGEMWSWKSIFAGALLQIVALVAIVLIARGRDYAFVAGRTPPWAKKTAAVVLCSMLVTIGVGAAQMLQWRESPLPSVGAPTSTDELEDVLSDAPGDAIVVGNYMKGALDPDSWDERLMANLWYLSDTNVSSVYTVLPFTAYASDLCADLRGLTCADALGTLWSTDEDTGVEVASLLSVSTIVAAKHTYPSEPSSPDGWQLADEGEWNWFFERTEPLPSAGGVTWTGEGTSVSVSGETQTTVTFSVDAVGADPRVVLSRLPFPGYSVDGAAFADPVRDYLVTVDVSSASVGDEVTVRFLPPPFPVLAGSFVLAWVVALAWLISRAVVRRRARRSA
;
A
#
# COMPACT_ATOMS: atom_id res chain seq x y z
N MET A 1 -30.75 32.78 -14.04
CA MET A 1 -30.25 31.48 -13.52
C MET A 1 -29.57 30.59 -14.58
N THR A 2 -29.90 30.68 -15.87
CA THR A 2 -29.38 29.83 -16.96
C THR A 2 -27.88 30.02 -17.30
N LYS A 3 -27.37 31.26 -17.41
CA LYS A 3 -25.93 31.52 -17.71
C LYS A 3 -24.95 31.02 -16.63
N SER A 4 -25.35 31.05 -15.35
CA SER A 4 -24.53 30.54 -14.24
C SER A 4 -24.42 29.01 -14.27
N ARG A 5 -25.53 28.33 -14.59
CA ARG A 5 -25.57 26.86 -14.79
C ARG A 5 -24.72 26.42 -15.98
N GLU A 6 -24.80 27.11 -17.13
CA GLU A 6 -23.96 26.82 -18.30
C GLU A 6 -22.46 27.00 -18.03
N ALA A 7 -22.09 28.07 -17.31
CA ALA A 7 -20.71 28.32 -16.92
C ALA A 7 -20.15 27.24 -15.97
N THR A 8 -21.00 26.72 -15.09
CA THR A 8 -20.66 25.67 -14.12
C THR A 8 -20.53 24.30 -14.80
N TRP A 9 -21.51 23.92 -15.61
CA TRP A 9 -21.48 22.68 -16.39
C TRP A 9 -20.26 22.60 -17.33
N THR A 10 -19.93 23.70 -17.99
CA THR A 10 -18.76 23.78 -18.88
C THR A 10 -17.43 23.57 -18.13
N ARG A 11 -17.39 23.87 -16.82
CA ARG A 11 -16.23 23.66 -15.96
C ARG A 11 -16.14 22.23 -15.41
N LEU A 12 -17.29 21.60 -15.14
CA LEU A 12 -17.36 20.31 -14.44
C LEU A 12 -17.52 19.09 -15.36
N ARG A 13 -18.02 19.25 -16.59
CA ARG A 13 -18.30 18.10 -17.48
C ARG A 13 -17.09 17.20 -17.78
N TRP A 14 -15.92 17.79 -17.98
CA TRP A 14 -14.69 17.06 -18.33
C TRP A 14 -14.10 16.28 -17.16
N PRO A 15 -13.91 16.88 -15.97
CA PRO A 15 -13.46 16.11 -14.81
C PRO A 15 -14.50 15.06 -14.40
N LEU A 16 -15.80 15.37 -14.44
CA LEU A 16 -16.85 14.41 -14.14
C LEU A 16 -16.82 13.23 -15.11
N LEU A 17 -16.70 13.48 -16.43
CA LEU A 17 -16.57 12.42 -17.42
C LEU A 17 -15.34 11.54 -17.18
N SER A 18 -14.19 12.14 -16.87
CA SER A 18 -12.97 11.39 -16.55
C SER A 18 -13.18 10.44 -15.37
N VAL A 19 -13.81 10.92 -14.30
CA VAL A 19 -14.10 10.12 -13.11
C VAL A 19 -15.09 9.01 -13.44
N LEU A 20 -16.20 9.32 -14.12
CA LEU A 20 -17.22 8.34 -14.48
C LEU A 20 -16.69 7.24 -15.40
N VAL A 21 -15.86 7.58 -16.39
CA VAL A 21 -15.23 6.57 -17.27
C VAL A 21 -14.27 5.69 -16.49
N THR A 22 -13.50 6.26 -15.55
CA THR A 22 -12.59 5.48 -14.70
C THR A 22 -13.36 4.52 -13.80
N ILE A 23 -14.44 4.99 -13.15
CA ILE A 23 -15.33 4.15 -12.35
C ILE A 23 -15.97 3.06 -13.22
N ALA A 24 -16.42 3.37 -14.43
CA ALA A 24 -17.03 2.40 -15.33
C ALA A 24 -16.03 1.30 -15.76
N LEU A 25 -14.78 1.67 -16.06
CA LEU A 25 -13.71 0.71 -16.31
C LEU A 25 -13.44 -0.16 -15.09
N ALA A 26 -13.38 0.44 -13.91
CA ALA A 26 -13.09 -0.26 -12.68
C ALA A 26 -14.23 -1.23 -12.29
N ALA A 27 -15.48 -0.78 -12.37
CA ALA A 27 -16.67 -1.59 -12.12
C ALA A 27 -16.89 -2.68 -13.20
N GLY A 28 -16.48 -2.41 -14.45
CA GLY A 28 -16.51 -3.40 -15.52
C GLY A 28 -15.68 -4.66 -15.20
N ARG A 29 -14.62 -4.53 -14.38
CA ARG A 29 -13.85 -5.67 -13.90
C ARG A 29 -14.65 -6.57 -12.96
N LEU A 30 -15.42 -5.97 -12.05
CA LEU A 30 -16.30 -6.70 -11.14
C LEU A 30 -17.39 -7.48 -11.88
N ALA A 31 -17.84 -6.98 -13.04
CA ALA A 31 -18.83 -7.68 -13.86
C ALA A 31 -18.26 -8.94 -14.55
N ILE A 32 -16.93 -9.06 -14.68
CA ILE A 32 -16.25 -10.22 -15.27
C ILE A 32 -15.73 -11.14 -14.17
N THR A 33 -15.05 -10.56 -13.17
CA THR A 33 -14.45 -11.23 -12.03
C THR A 33 -14.83 -10.47 -10.77
N PRO A 34 -15.90 -10.89 -10.06
CA PRO A 34 -16.41 -10.16 -8.88
C PRO A 34 -15.37 -9.94 -7.77
N ARG A 35 -14.36 -10.80 -7.70
CA ARG A 35 -13.27 -10.73 -6.70
C ARG A 35 -12.02 -10.01 -7.18
N PHE A 36 -12.04 -9.34 -8.35
CA PHE A 36 -10.83 -8.79 -8.98
C PHE A 36 -9.99 -7.90 -8.03
N TYR A 37 -10.64 -7.13 -7.16
CA TYR A 37 -10.00 -6.22 -6.21
C TYR A 37 -9.63 -6.87 -4.87
N PHE A 38 -9.90 -8.17 -4.69
CA PHE A 38 -9.72 -8.93 -3.46
C PHE A 38 -8.88 -10.18 -3.73
N ALA A 39 -7.64 -9.96 -4.16
CA ALA A 39 -6.67 -11.02 -4.44
C ALA A 39 -5.44 -10.90 -3.54
N ASP A 40 -4.78 -12.03 -3.28
CA ASP A 40 -3.44 -12.13 -2.67
C ASP A 40 -3.29 -11.27 -1.40
N ASP A 41 -2.36 -10.31 -1.31
CA ASP A 41 -2.15 -9.47 -0.10
C ASP A 41 -3.41 -8.71 0.36
N THR A 42 -4.36 -8.40 -0.53
CA THR A 42 -5.63 -7.80 -0.06
C THR A 42 -6.50 -8.82 0.66
N GLU A 43 -6.57 -10.03 0.11
CA GLU A 43 -7.36 -11.15 0.64
C GLU A 43 -6.73 -11.71 1.93
N ARG A 44 -5.41 -11.90 1.95
CA ARG A 44 -4.67 -12.51 3.07
C ARG A 44 -4.25 -11.52 4.15
N GLY A 45 -4.07 -10.25 3.76
CA GLY A 45 -3.40 -9.25 4.59
C GLY A 45 -4.30 -8.05 4.91
N SER A 46 -4.61 -7.26 3.90
CA SER A 46 -5.16 -5.90 4.09
C SER A 46 -6.52 -5.87 4.78
N PHE A 47 -7.45 -6.74 4.37
CA PHE A 47 -8.82 -6.68 4.89
C PHE A 47 -8.90 -7.00 6.38
N GLY A 48 -8.24 -8.08 6.82
CA GLY A 48 -8.17 -8.44 8.24
C GLY A 48 -7.54 -7.35 9.11
N GLN A 49 -6.49 -6.69 8.63
CA GLN A 49 -5.89 -5.55 9.35
C GLN A 49 -6.86 -4.36 9.46
N TRP A 50 -7.64 -4.09 8.41
CA TRP A 50 -8.66 -3.05 8.45
C TRP A 50 -9.81 -3.42 9.39
N TRP A 51 -10.24 -4.67 9.41
CA TRP A 51 -11.22 -5.20 10.34
C TRP A 51 -10.79 -4.97 11.79
N ALA A 52 -9.63 -5.52 12.18
CA ALA A 52 -9.04 -5.33 13.51
C ALA A 52 -8.90 -3.86 13.87
N LEU A 53 -8.35 -3.02 12.97
CA LEU A 53 -8.24 -1.58 13.22
C LEU A 53 -9.61 -0.95 13.49
N GLY A 54 -10.65 -1.35 12.78
CA GLY A 54 -12.02 -0.89 13.00
C GLY A 54 -12.55 -1.27 14.38
N GLU A 55 -12.32 -2.51 14.79
CA GLU A 55 -12.67 -3.03 16.12
C GLU A 55 -11.99 -2.22 17.24
N TYR A 56 -10.66 -2.09 17.18
CA TYR A 56 -9.88 -1.31 18.15
C TYR A 56 -10.40 0.14 18.25
N LEU A 57 -10.67 0.77 17.11
CA LEU A 57 -11.19 2.14 17.07
C LEU A 57 -12.61 2.25 17.62
N ALA A 58 -13.47 1.25 17.37
CA ALA A 58 -14.83 1.19 17.92
C ALA A 58 -14.81 1.07 19.46
N ASN A 59 -13.80 0.39 19.99
CA ASN A 59 -13.52 0.25 21.42
C ASN A 59 -12.74 1.44 22.02
N GLY A 60 -12.43 2.46 21.22
CA GLY A 60 -11.77 3.69 21.68
C GLY A 60 -10.27 3.57 21.93
N THR A 61 -9.64 2.53 21.38
CA THR A 61 -8.19 2.26 21.51
C THR A 61 -7.48 2.41 20.17
N LEU A 62 -6.16 2.56 20.23
CA LEU A 62 -5.29 2.48 19.05
C LEU A 62 -4.38 1.26 19.20
N PRO A 63 -4.31 0.38 18.18
CA PRO A 63 -3.53 -0.83 18.27
C PRO A 63 -2.06 -0.49 18.07
N ILE A 64 -1.31 -0.34 19.17
CA ILE A 64 0.13 -0.01 19.16
C ILE A 64 0.98 -1.28 19.14
N LEU A 65 0.64 -2.20 20.03
CA LEU A 65 1.24 -3.51 20.22
C LEU A 65 0.11 -4.46 20.61
N ASP A 66 0.16 -5.71 20.17
CA ASP A 66 -0.76 -6.76 20.56
C ASP A 66 0.01 -8.07 20.77
N PRO A 67 0.26 -8.51 22.01
CA PRO A 67 1.07 -9.69 22.27
C PRO A 67 0.46 -10.99 21.73
N SER A 68 -0.87 -11.09 21.63
CA SER A 68 -1.56 -12.28 21.11
C SER A 68 -1.35 -12.51 19.62
N ALA A 69 -1.05 -11.45 18.86
CA ALA A 69 -0.65 -11.53 17.45
C ALA A 69 0.86 -11.86 17.25
N TRP A 70 1.63 -12.03 18.34
CA TRP A 70 3.05 -12.41 18.34
C TRP A 70 3.89 -11.59 17.35
N GLN A 71 4.50 -12.24 16.35
CA GLN A 71 5.38 -11.57 15.39
C GLN A 71 4.65 -10.51 14.55
N GLY A 72 3.33 -10.63 14.36
CA GLY A 72 2.50 -9.61 13.72
C GLY A 72 1.97 -8.53 14.66
N GLY A 73 2.25 -8.65 15.96
CA GLY A 73 1.68 -7.80 17.01
C GLY A 73 2.25 -6.39 17.11
N ASN A 74 3.40 -6.08 16.50
CA ASN A 74 4.00 -4.73 16.55
C ASN A 74 3.46 -3.81 15.44
N TYR A 75 2.18 -3.47 15.56
CA TYR A 75 1.44 -2.70 14.56
C TYR A 75 2.05 -1.33 14.24
N PHE A 76 2.67 -0.68 15.23
CA PHE A 76 3.34 0.60 14.99
C PHE A 76 4.61 0.44 14.12
N ALA A 77 5.39 -0.63 14.32
CA ALA A 77 6.58 -0.90 13.51
C ALA A 77 6.23 -1.41 12.11
N GLU A 78 5.12 -2.12 11.92
CA GLU A 78 4.72 -2.62 10.60
C GLU A 78 4.49 -1.48 9.58
N GLY A 79 3.95 -0.35 10.05
CA GLY A 79 3.65 0.83 9.23
C GLY A 79 2.47 0.66 8.27
N GLN A 80 2.33 -0.52 7.63
CA GLN A 80 1.32 -0.81 6.59
C GLN A 80 -0.13 -0.75 7.10
N TRP A 81 -0.34 -0.91 8.40
CA TRP A 81 -1.63 -0.73 9.06
C TRP A 81 -2.16 0.71 8.96
N GLY A 82 -1.27 1.69 8.74
CA GLY A 82 -1.66 3.09 8.66
C GLY A 82 -2.42 3.59 9.89
N ILE A 83 -2.07 3.11 11.10
CA ILE A 83 -2.78 3.38 12.36
C ILE A 83 -2.85 4.87 12.76
N LEU A 84 -2.13 5.75 12.07
CA LEU A 84 -2.20 7.21 12.26
C LEU A 84 -2.96 7.94 11.15
N SER A 85 -3.48 7.23 10.15
CA SER A 85 -4.19 7.79 9.01
C SER A 85 -5.70 7.84 9.28
N PRO A 86 -6.31 9.04 9.34
CA PRO A 86 -7.76 9.16 9.48
C PRO A 86 -8.53 8.54 8.32
N VAL A 87 -7.90 8.41 7.14
CA VAL A 87 -8.53 7.73 6.00
C VAL A 87 -8.51 6.22 6.23
N THR A 88 -7.41 5.67 6.73
CA THR A 88 -7.34 4.25 7.10
C THR A 88 -8.25 3.92 8.28
N TRP A 89 -8.42 4.84 9.24
CA TRP A 89 -9.43 4.70 10.30
C TRP A 89 -10.84 4.60 9.74
N LEU A 90 -11.19 5.43 8.75
CA LEU A 90 -12.49 5.35 8.10
C LEU A 90 -12.65 4.04 7.31
N ILE A 91 -11.59 3.56 6.66
CA ILE A 91 -11.58 2.25 6.00
C ILE A 91 -11.84 1.16 7.06
N GLY A 92 -11.07 1.13 8.14
CA GLY A 92 -11.21 0.12 9.19
C GLY A 92 -12.57 0.14 9.88
N LEU A 93 -13.05 1.31 10.32
CA LEU A 93 -14.38 1.45 10.91
C LEU A 93 -15.51 1.01 9.97
N THR A 94 -15.34 1.19 8.65
CA THR A 94 -16.33 0.70 7.68
C THR A 94 -16.13 -0.76 7.32
N ALA A 95 -14.93 -1.33 7.51
CA ALA A 95 -14.66 -2.76 7.34
C ALA A 95 -15.36 -3.55 8.43
N TYR A 96 -15.18 -3.13 9.69
CA TYR A 96 -15.75 -3.76 10.89
C TYR A 96 -17.28 -3.83 10.93
N VAL A 97 -17.98 -3.01 10.13
CA VAL A 97 -19.46 -3.01 10.08
C VAL A 97 -20.02 -3.49 8.74
N THR A 98 -19.14 -3.92 7.81
CA THR A 98 -19.57 -4.37 6.49
C THR A 98 -19.74 -5.89 6.49
N PRO A 99 -20.89 -6.42 6.02
CA PRO A 99 -21.11 -7.87 5.97
C PRO A 99 -20.33 -8.62 4.87
N ASP A 100 -19.70 -7.90 3.92
CA ASP A 100 -19.00 -8.51 2.80
C ASP A 100 -17.65 -7.84 2.48
N ALA A 101 -16.57 -8.60 2.66
CA ALA A 101 -15.20 -8.14 2.47
C ALA A 101 -14.92 -7.66 1.04
N VAL A 102 -15.39 -8.39 0.02
CA VAL A 102 -15.14 -8.06 -1.39
C VAL A 102 -15.81 -6.75 -1.78
N LEU A 103 -17.06 -6.54 -1.34
CA LEU A 103 -17.81 -5.32 -1.56
C LEU A 103 -17.11 -4.13 -0.91
N HIS A 104 -16.71 -4.27 0.36
CA HIS A 104 -15.99 -3.24 1.11
C HIS A 104 -14.74 -2.78 0.37
N VAL A 105 -13.85 -3.74 0.09
CA VAL A 105 -12.56 -3.50 -0.56
C VAL A 105 -12.76 -2.89 -1.95
N SER A 106 -13.69 -3.44 -2.74
CA SER A 106 -13.98 -2.96 -4.09
C SER A 106 -14.46 -1.51 -4.09
N ALA A 107 -15.35 -1.14 -3.16
CA ALA A 107 -15.86 0.22 -3.05
C ALA A 107 -14.74 1.24 -2.77
N TRP A 108 -13.85 0.94 -1.81
CA TRP A 108 -12.73 1.80 -1.47
C TRP A 108 -11.72 1.92 -2.61
N LYS A 109 -11.28 0.81 -3.20
CA LYS A 109 -10.30 0.83 -4.30
C LYS A 109 -10.84 1.58 -5.53
N ILE A 110 -12.11 1.40 -5.90
CA ILE A 110 -12.77 2.18 -6.96
C ILE A 110 -12.83 3.67 -6.59
N GLY A 111 -13.13 3.99 -5.33
CA GLY A 111 -13.11 5.35 -4.80
C GLY A 111 -11.74 6.02 -4.96
N PHE A 112 -10.65 5.32 -4.66
CA PHE A 112 -9.29 5.83 -4.85
C PHE A 112 -8.92 5.99 -6.33
N LEU A 113 -9.33 5.08 -7.21
CA LEU A 113 -9.15 5.26 -8.67
C LEU A 113 -9.89 6.51 -9.19
N ALA A 114 -11.06 6.84 -8.62
CA ALA A 114 -11.76 8.09 -8.90
C ALA A 114 -10.99 9.32 -8.39
N VAL A 115 -10.38 9.25 -7.20
CA VAL A 115 -9.47 10.29 -6.68
C VAL A 115 -8.26 10.46 -7.60
N PHE A 116 -7.70 9.35 -8.10
CA PHE A 116 -6.60 9.37 -9.05
C PHE A 116 -6.99 10.11 -10.33
N ALA A 117 -8.14 9.78 -10.92
CA ALA A 117 -8.65 10.47 -12.10
C ALA A 117 -8.83 11.99 -11.87
N ALA A 118 -9.40 12.37 -10.72
CA ALA A 118 -9.59 13.77 -10.36
C ALA A 118 -8.25 14.50 -10.14
N GLY A 119 -7.33 13.89 -9.41
CA GLY A 119 -5.99 14.42 -9.15
C GLY A 119 -5.21 14.62 -10.45
N MET A 120 -5.25 13.63 -11.34
CA MET A 120 -4.60 13.69 -12.66
C MET A 120 -5.18 14.78 -13.55
N TYR A 121 -6.50 14.94 -13.57
CA TYR A 121 -7.13 16.06 -14.26
C TYR A 121 -6.61 17.40 -13.72
N LEU A 122 -6.56 17.56 -12.39
CA LEU A 122 -6.16 18.82 -11.74
C LEU A 122 -4.68 19.15 -11.99
N ILE A 123 -3.77 18.19 -11.85
CA ILE A 123 -2.33 18.42 -12.06
C ILE A 123 -2.01 18.64 -13.55
N ALA A 124 -2.63 17.89 -14.48
CA ALA A 124 -2.45 18.11 -15.91
C ALA A 124 -2.93 19.51 -16.34
N ARG A 125 -4.05 19.98 -15.77
CA ARG A 125 -4.52 21.36 -15.94
C ARG A 125 -3.53 22.39 -15.40
N ASP A 126 -2.88 22.10 -14.27
CA ASP A 126 -1.86 22.96 -13.66
C ASP A 126 -0.53 22.98 -14.42
N PHE A 127 -0.24 21.97 -15.25
CA PHE A 127 0.87 22.01 -16.22
C PHE A 127 0.48 22.57 -17.59
N GLY A 128 -0.81 22.84 -17.80
CA GLY A 128 -1.31 23.58 -18.97
C GLY A 128 -1.97 22.72 -20.04
N ALA A 129 -2.31 21.46 -19.77
CA ALA A 129 -3.15 20.66 -20.65
C ALA A 129 -4.55 21.26 -20.75
N SER A 130 -5.24 21.18 -21.88
CA SER A 130 -6.63 21.63 -22.06
C SER A 130 -7.60 20.77 -21.23
N ARG A 131 -8.84 21.23 -21.00
CA ARG A 131 -9.82 20.42 -20.24
C ARG A 131 -10.07 19.03 -20.87
N PRO A 132 -10.27 18.89 -22.19
CA PRO A 132 -10.38 17.58 -22.82
C PRO A 132 -9.15 16.69 -22.58
N TRP A 133 -7.94 17.18 -22.87
CA TRP A 133 -6.71 16.37 -22.73
C TRP A 133 -6.40 16.02 -21.29
N ALA A 134 -6.69 16.92 -20.34
CA ALA A 134 -6.58 16.62 -18.91
C ALA A 134 -7.59 15.57 -18.45
N ALA A 135 -8.79 15.53 -19.04
CA ALA A 135 -9.77 14.47 -18.75
C ALA A 135 -9.32 13.12 -19.33
N LEU A 136 -8.71 13.12 -20.51
CA LEU A 136 -8.10 11.89 -21.03
C LEU A 136 -6.97 11.40 -20.12
N ALA A 137 -6.11 12.33 -19.63
CA ALA A 137 -5.06 11.99 -18.68
C ALA A 137 -5.60 11.35 -17.40
N GLY A 138 -6.74 11.84 -16.89
CA GLY A 138 -7.42 11.27 -15.74
C GLY A 138 -8.04 9.89 -15.98
N VAL A 139 -8.24 9.46 -17.23
CA VAL A 139 -8.68 8.10 -17.56
C VAL A 139 -7.48 7.17 -17.80
N LEU A 140 -6.44 7.67 -18.48
CA LEU A 140 -5.29 6.85 -18.87
C LEU A 140 -4.45 6.41 -17.66
N ALA A 141 -4.21 7.30 -16.69
CA ALA A 141 -3.30 6.98 -15.59
C ALA A 141 -3.85 5.92 -14.61
N PRO A 142 -5.14 5.98 -14.20
CA PRO A 142 -5.74 4.89 -13.42
C PRO A 142 -5.86 3.58 -14.21
N ALA A 143 -5.86 3.63 -15.54
CA ALA A 143 -5.92 2.46 -16.43
C ALA A 143 -4.53 1.91 -16.83
N ALA A 144 -3.45 2.42 -16.24
CA ALA A 144 -2.11 1.87 -16.45
C ALA A 144 -2.02 0.44 -15.89
N GLY A 145 -1.18 -0.39 -16.52
CA GLY A 145 -1.17 -1.84 -16.29
C GLY A 145 -0.83 -2.22 -14.86
N PHE A 146 0.28 -1.72 -14.33
CA PHE A 146 0.68 -1.96 -12.93
C PHE A 146 -0.39 -1.52 -11.92
N THR A 147 -0.92 -0.31 -12.11
CA THR A 147 -1.98 0.26 -11.25
C THR A 147 -3.18 -0.69 -11.18
N VAL A 148 -3.55 -1.30 -12.29
CA VAL A 148 -4.76 -2.12 -12.38
C VAL A 148 -4.54 -3.57 -11.94
N PHE A 149 -3.46 -4.20 -12.40
CA PHE A 149 -3.25 -5.63 -12.24
C PHE A 149 -2.41 -6.01 -11.00
N MET A 150 -1.70 -5.06 -10.38
CA MET A 150 -0.96 -5.30 -9.13
C MET A 150 -1.58 -4.51 -7.98
N ASP A 151 -1.55 -3.18 -8.07
CA ASP A 151 -1.96 -2.31 -6.97
C ASP A 151 -3.46 -2.41 -6.69
N ALA A 152 -4.29 -2.25 -7.73
CA ALA A 152 -5.73 -2.34 -7.55
C ALA A 152 -6.17 -3.76 -7.21
N ALA A 153 -5.58 -4.79 -7.81
CA ALA A 153 -5.95 -6.17 -7.53
C ALA A 153 -5.57 -6.61 -6.09
N SER A 154 -4.36 -6.26 -5.64
CA SER A 154 -3.76 -6.82 -4.41
C SER A 154 -3.04 -5.79 -3.51
N TRP A 155 -2.20 -4.90 -4.04
CA TRP A 155 -1.37 -4.03 -3.20
C TRP A 155 -2.06 -2.71 -2.85
N SER A 156 -2.99 -2.79 -1.89
CA SER A 156 -3.87 -1.70 -1.44
C SER A 156 -3.11 -0.42 -1.04
N THR A 157 -2.05 -0.53 -0.24
CA THR A 157 -1.26 0.62 0.21
C THR A 157 -0.53 1.30 -0.94
N GLY A 158 0.00 0.52 -1.89
CA GLY A 158 0.59 1.03 -3.14
C GLY A 158 -0.43 1.75 -4.02
N LEU A 159 -1.64 1.20 -4.14
CA LEU A 159 -2.75 1.83 -4.85
C LEU A 159 -3.10 3.19 -4.25
N PHE A 160 -3.31 3.25 -2.93
CA PHE A 160 -3.77 4.48 -2.26
C PHE A 160 -2.77 5.61 -2.42
N ASP A 161 -1.48 5.33 -2.28
CA ASP A 161 -0.40 6.29 -2.50
C ASP A 161 -0.34 6.79 -3.94
N ALA A 162 -0.30 5.88 -4.92
CA ALA A 162 -0.24 6.23 -6.33
C ALA A 162 -1.47 7.05 -6.76
N CYS A 163 -2.65 6.70 -6.26
CA CYS A 163 -3.90 7.41 -6.51
C CYS A 163 -3.91 8.82 -5.91
N LEU A 164 -3.37 8.99 -4.71
CA LEU A 164 -3.39 10.26 -3.99
C LEU A 164 -2.29 11.22 -4.46
N LEU A 165 -1.17 10.71 -4.97
CA LEU A 165 0.00 11.52 -5.33
C LEU A 165 -0.30 12.68 -6.30
N PRO A 166 -1.06 12.53 -7.41
CA PRO A 166 -1.36 13.65 -8.30
C PRO A 166 -2.07 14.81 -7.58
N LEU A 167 -2.94 14.47 -6.63
CA LEU A 167 -3.62 15.46 -5.81
C LEU A 167 -2.65 16.14 -4.83
N VAL A 168 -1.77 15.37 -4.18
CA VAL A 168 -0.70 15.90 -3.29
C VAL A 168 0.23 16.84 -4.06
N TRP A 169 0.63 16.48 -5.27
CA TRP A 169 1.48 17.31 -6.11
C TRP A 169 0.76 18.61 -6.50
N TRP A 170 -0.52 18.51 -6.87
CA TRP A 170 -1.32 19.69 -7.20
C TRP A 170 -1.53 20.63 -6.01
N THR A 171 -1.79 20.09 -4.81
CA THR A 171 -1.94 20.90 -3.59
C THR A 171 -0.60 21.51 -3.15
N LEU A 172 0.52 20.79 -3.30
CA LEU A 172 1.88 21.29 -3.06
C LEU A 172 2.15 22.52 -3.94
N ARG A 173 1.96 22.40 -5.26
CA ARG A 173 2.15 23.51 -6.21
C ARG A 173 1.27 24.71 -5.86
N ARG A 174 0.03 24.46 -5.43
CA ARG A 174 -0.87 25.53 -4.98
C ARG A 174 -0.39 26.24 -3.72
N GLY A 175 0.07 25.48 -2.72
CA GLY A 175 0.56 26.02 -1.45
C GLY A 175 1.87 26.78 -1.61
N VAL A 176 2.84 26.19 -2.30
CA VAL A 176 4.21 26.70 -2.45
C VAL A 176 4.30 27.72 -3.58
N GLU A 177 4.02 27.31 -4.82
CA GLU A 177 4.23 28.14 -6.02
C GLU A 177 3.16 29.22 -6.18
N ALA A 178 1.89 28.87 -6.00
CA ALA A 178 0.77 29.81 -6.21
C ALA A 178 0.39 30.61 -4.96
N GLY A 179 1.04 30.38 -3.81
CA GLY A 179 0.77 31.08 -2.55
C GLY A 179 -0.67 30.94 -2.03
N ARG A 180 -1.36 29.88 -2.45
CA ARG A 180 -2.71 29.52 -1.96
C ARG A 180 -2.60 28.91 -0.56
N SER A 181 -3.69 28.32 -0.07
CA SER A 181 -3.69 27.74 1.28
C SER A 181 -2.77 26.54 1.34
N PRO A 182 -1.96 26.39 2.41
CA PRO A 182 -1.21 25.16 2.62
C PRO A 182 -2.11 24.03 3.14
N ILE A 183 -3.29 24.33 3.71
CA ILE A 183 -4.21 23.32 4.29
C ILE A 183 -4.44 22.11 3.36
N PRO A 184 -4.78 22.27 2.06
CA PRO A 184 -4.95 21.11 1.20
C PRO A 184 -3.69 20.26 1.07
N TYR A 185 -2.50 20.88 1.04
CA TYR A 185 -1.24 20.16 1.01
C TYR A 185 -0.99 19.45 2.35
N LEU A 186 -1.19 20.13 3.48
CA LEU A 186 -1.02 19.53 4.81
C LEU A 186 -1.88 18.28 4.96
N ILE A 187 -3.17 18.34 4.58
CA ILE A 187 -4.08 17.19 4.64
C ILE A 187 -3.62 16.07 3.69
N THR A 188 -3.43 16.39 2.41
CA THR A 188 -3.14 15.36 1.39
C THR A 188 -1.76 14.70 1.61
N SER A 189 -0.73 15.48 1.97
CA SER A 189 0.60 14.93 2.27
C SER A 189 0.63 14.14 3.58
N PHE A 190 -0.12 14.57 4.61
CA PHE A 190 -0.26 13.79 5.83
C PHE A 190 -0.87 12.43 5.55
N THR A 191 -2.00 12.39 4.82
CA THR A 191 -2.65 11.13 4.43
C THR A 191 -1.71 10.22 3.62
N LEU A 192 -0.97 10.75 2.63
CA LEU A 192 -0.01 9.96 1.86
C LEU A 192 1.10 9.38 2.76
N ILE A 193 1.62 10.17 3.69
CA ILE A 193 2.69 9.70 4.59
C ILE A 193 2.16 8.64 5.57
N THR A 194 0.95 8.82 6.10
CA THR A 194 0.37 7.94 7.12
C THR A 194 -0.30 6.70 6.58
N PHE A 195 -0.41 6.51 5.26
CA PHE A 195 -0.69 5.18 4.70
C PHE A 195 0.45 4.18 4.95
N GLY A 196 1.64 4.64 5.33
CA GLY A 196 2.74 3.76 5.74
C GLY A 196 3.45 3.06 4.57
N TYR A 197 3.21 3.49 3.34
CA TYR A 197 3.88 2.95 2.15
C TYR A 197 5.08 3.81 1.75
N VAL A 198 6.28 3.25 1.90
CA VAL A 198 7.55 3.99 1.75
C VAL A 198 7.74 4.60 0.35
N PHE A 199 7.23 3.94 -0.69
CA PHE A 199 7.46 4.37 -2.07
C PHE A 199 6.76 5.71 -2.39
N GLY A 200 5.53 5.94 -1.92
CA GLY A 200 4.87 7.23 -2.14
C GLY A 200 5.62 8.38 -1.44
N VAL A 201 6.19 8.12 -0.27
CA VAL A 201 7.02 9.10 0.46
C VAL A 201 8.32 9.39 -0.27
N LEU A 202 9.02 8.38 -0.80
CA LEU A 202 10.20 8.59 -1.65
C LEU A 202 9.89 9.50 -2.83
N VAL A 203 8.74 9.26 -3.47
CA VAL A 203 8.28 10.08 -4.59
C VAL A 203 7.95 11.51 -4.15
N LEU A 204 7.32 11.69 -2.99
CA LEU A 204 7.08 13.01 -2.40
C LEU A 204 8.39 13.75 -2.11
N VAL A 205 9.43 13.06 -1.60
CA VAL A 205 10.76 13.63 -1.38
C VAL A 205 11.35 14.16 -2.69
N VAL A 206 11.26 13.40 -3.79
CA VAL A 206 11.71 13.86 -5.11
C VAL A 206 11.00 15.15 -5.51
N LEU A 207 9.68 15.24 -5.33
CA LEU A 207 8.91 16.45 -5.64
C LEU A 207 9.28 17.65 -4.75
N LEU A 208 9.54 17.43 -3.47
CA LEU A 208 9.94 18.46 -2.52
C LEU A 208 11.35 18.99 -2.81
N VAL A 209 12.31 18.10 -3.04
CA VAL A 209 13.68 18.45 -3.44
C VAL A 209 13.66 19.23 -4.75
N GLU A 210 12.95 18.74 -5.76
CA GLU A 210 12.83 19.42 -7.04
C GLU A 210 12.19 20.81 -6.91
N THR A 211 11.14 20.94 -6.09
CA THR A 211 10.48 22.23 -5.80
C THR A 211 11.42 23.19 -5.07
N LEU A 212 12.18 22.72 -4.09
CA LEU A 212 13.13 23.52 -3.32
C LEU A 212 14.29 23.99 -4.20
N VAL A 213 14.93 23.08 -4.94
CA VAL A 213 16.05 23.38 -5.85
C VAL A 213 15.60 24.41 -6.88
N ARG A 214 14.42 24.25 -7.48
CA ARG A 214 13.89 25.22 -8.44
C ARG A 214 13.61 26.59 -7.82
N ALA A 215 13.15 26.64 -6.57
CA ALA A 215 12.97 27.90 -5.85
C ALA A 215 14.31 28.59 -5.55
N ILE A 216 15.35 27.82 -5.19
CA ILE A 216 16.72 28.31 -4.99
C ILE A 216 17.31 28.87 -6.29
N VAL A 217 17.21 28.11 -7.39
CA VAL A 217 17.68 28.54 -8.71
C VAL A 217 16.96 29.80 -9.18
N ALA A 218 15.65 29.90 -8.94
CA ALA A 218 14.86 31.10 -9.22
C ALA A 218 15.12 32.26 -8.24
N ARG A 219 15.90 32.04 -7.18
CA ARG A 219 16.18 32.98 -6.08
C ARG A 219 14.92 33.55 -5.43
N ASP A 220 13.82 32.79 -5.43
CA ASP A 220 12.54 33.19 -4.83
C ASP A 220 12.52 32.79 -3.35
N ARG A 221 12.94 33.71 -2.49
CA ARG A 221 13.01 33.51 -1.03
C ARG A 221 11.68 33.06 -0.42
N ILE A 222 10.55 33.53 -0.96
CA ILE A 222 9.22 33.18 -0.44
C ILE A 222 8.91 31.72 -0.76
N ARG A 223 9.19 31.28 -1.99
CA ARG A 223 9.02 29.87 -2.38
C ARG A 223 9.97 28.95 -1.64
N ILE A 224 11.21 29.38 -1.40
CA ILE A 224 12.18 28.62 -0.60
C ILE A 224 11.62 28.35 0.79
N VAL A 225 11.18 29.39 1.51
CA VAL A 225 10.62 29.23 2.86
C VAL A 225 9.38 28.33 2.87
N ARG A 226 8.48 28.47 1.89
CA ARG A 226 7.30 27.59 1.77
C ARG A 226 7.67 26.14 1.44
N ALA A 227 8.66 25.92 0.58
CA ALA A 227 9.16 24.58 0.27
C ALA A 227 9.83 23.92 1.47
N LEU A 228 10.61 24.68 2.25
CA LEU A 228 11.19 24.21 3.50
C LEU A 228 10.12 23.89 4.54
N ALA A 229 9.09 24.72 4.69
CA ALA A 229 7.95 24.41 5.57
C ALA A 229 7.20 23.15 5.13
N ALA A 230 6.98 22.98 3.82
CA ALA A 230 6.38 21.77 3.26
C ALA A 230 7.23 20.52 3.50
N SER A 231 8.55 20.67 3.41
CA SER A 231 9.52 19.58 3.63
C SER A 231 9.65 19.22 5.10
N ALA A 232 9.69 20.21 6.00
CA ALA A 232 9.72 19.99 7.44
C ALA A 232 8.43 19.30 7.93
N TRP A 233 7.26 19.74 7.42
CA TRP A 233 5.99 19.06 7.69
C TRP A 233 6.04 17.58 7.31
N GLY A 234 6.44 17.28 6.07
CA GLY A 234 6.53 15.90 5.60
C GLY A 234 7.58 15.10 6.38
N GLY A 235 8.78 15.66 6.57
CA GLY A 235 9.89 15.00 7.23
C GLY A 235 9.59 14.63 8.69
N PHE A 236 8.94 15.49 9.45
CA PHE A 236 8.56 15.17 10.82
C PHE A 236 7.52 14.04 10.88
N TRP A 237 6.53 14.03 9.99
CA TRP A 237 5.59 12.90 9.92
C TRP A 237 6.24 11.62 9.42
N SER A 238 7.19 11.70 8.49
CA SER A 238 7.96 10.53 8.05
C SER A 238 8.79 9.95 9.21
N ILE A 239 9.34 10.78 10.10
CA ILE A 239 10.01 10.29 11.31
C ILE A 239 9.01 9.54 12.20
N VAL A 240 7.83 10.11 12.45
CA VAL A 240 6.80 9.46 13.29
C VAL A 240 6.38 8.10 12.73
N VAL A 241 6.20 7.99 11.41
CA VAL A 241 5.65 6.78 10.77
C VAL A 241 6.70 5.70 10.51
N TYR A 242 7.90 6.06 10.04
CA TYR A 242 8.85 5.07 9.50
C TYR A 242 10.05 4.79 10.41
N LEU A 243 10.41 5.69 11.32
CA LEU A 243 11.52 5.45 12.24
C LEU A 243 11.34 4.22 13.15
N PRO A 244 10.14 3.91 13.69
CA PRO A 244 9.94 2.71 14.51
C PRO A 244 10.27 1.40 13.80
N ALA A 245 9.88 1.28 12.53
CA ALA A 245 10.22 0.13 11.69
C ALA A 245 11.74 -0.06 11.58
N ILE A 246 12.47 1.04 11.34
CA ILE A 246 13.94 1.03 11.24
C ILE A 246 14.57 0.61 12.57
N MET A 247 14.08 1.16 13.69
CA MET A 247 14.60 0.83 15.02
C MET A 247 14.25 -0.59 15.48
N THR A 248 13.21 -1.20 14.90
CA THR A 248 12.81 -2.58 15.18
C THR A 248 13.53 -3.57 14.26
N SER A 249 14.04 -3.12 13.11
CA SER A 249 14.54 -4.01 12.04
C SER A 249 15.65 -4.99 12.47
N SER A 250 16.47 -4.66 13.48
CA SER A 250 17.58 -5.49 13.95
C SER A 250 17.16 -6.83 14.56
N VAL A 251 15.92 -6.95 15.06
CA VAL A 251 15.38 -8.21 15.60
C VAL A 251 14.52 -8.95 14.57
N THR A 252 14.41 -8.43 13.34
CA THR A 252 13.53 -8.97 12.30
C THR A 252 14.33 -9.60 11.17
N VAL A 253 13.70 -10.50 10.43
CA VAL A 253 14.28 -11.12 9.22
C VAL A 253 14.60 -10.12 8.09
N ARG A 254 14.21 -8.85 8.26
CA ARG A 254 14.52 -7.74 7.33
C ARG A 254 15.85 -7.04 7.64
N GLY A 255 16.54 -7.40 8.74
CA GLY A 255 17.83 -6.83 9.12
C GLY A 255 18.92 -7.00 8.07
N ASP A 256 18.94 -8.15 7.38
CA ASP A 256 19.85 -8.44 6.27
C ASP A 256 19.18 -8.11 4.94
N SER A 257 19.37 -6.87 4.51
CA SER A 257 18.76 -6.31 3.31
C SER A 257 19.77 -6.26 2.15
N PRO A 258 19.79 -7.25 1.23
CA PRO A 258 20.79 -7.33 0.16
C PRO A 258 20.61 -6.24 -0.91
N TYR A 259 21.68 -5.96 -1.63
CA TYR A 259 21.67 -5.18 -2.87
C TYR A 259 21.97 -6.12 -4.03
N GLU A 260 20.94 -6.61 -4.70
CA GLU A 260 21.07 -7.61 -5.76
C GLU A 260 20.02 -7.45 -6.86
N ASN A 261 20.25 -8.10 -8.00
CA ASN A 261 19.29 -8.15 -9.09
C ASN A 261 19.00 -9.60 -9.47
N THR A 262 17.92 -10.15 -8.91
CA THR A 262 17.43 -11.52 -9.13
C THR A 262 16.55 -11.64 -10.37
N GLY A 263 16.18 -10.52 -11.01
CA GLY A 263 15.21 -10.49 -12.10
C GLY A 263 13.75 -10.61 -11.64
N PHE A 264 13.50 -10.71 -10.34
CA PHE A 264 12.16 -10.75 -9.76
C PHE A 264 11.52 -9.35 -9.76
N LEU A 265 10.35 -9.23 -10.38
CA LEU A 265 9.61 -7.96 -10.56
C LEU A 265 10.53 -6.80 -10.93
N ASN A 266 11.43 -7.08 -11.87
CA ASN A 266 12.40 -6.15 -12.41
C ASN A 266 12.03 -5.88 -13.88
N ALA A 267 12.12 -4.62 -14.30
CA ALA A 267 11.92 -4.22 -15.68
C ALA A 267 13.27 -3.81 -16.29
N ASP A 268 13.49 -4.20 -17.55
CA ASP A 268 14.65 -3.77 -18.32
C ASP A 268 14.30 -2.68 -19.36
N VAL A 269 15.31 -2.25 -20.12
CA VAL A 269 15.12 -1.21 -21.14
C VAL A 269 14.25 -1.71 -22.31
N ALA A 270 14.29 -3.00 -22.64
CA ALA A 270 13.46 -3.57 -23.69
C ALA A 270 11.98 -3.60 -23.27
N ASP A 271 11.69 -3.90 -21.99
CA ASP A 271 10.35 -3.87 -21.43
C ASP A 271 9.71 -2.47 -21.54
N LEU A 272 10.51 -1.40 -21.43
CA LEU A 272 10.02 -0.04 -21.60
C LEU A 272 9.54 0.26 -23.04
N PHE A 273 9.88 -0.55 -24.04
CA PHE A 273 9.27 -0.44 -25.38
C PHE A 273 7.85 -1.03 -25.43
N SER A 274 7.47 -1.86 -24.46
CA SER A 274 6.12 -2.41 -24.32
C SER A 274 5.14 -1.49 -23.59
N VAL A 275 5.56 -0.30 -23.13
CA VAL A 275 4.68 0.67 -22.41
C VAL A 275 3.46 1.13 -23.23
N ALA A 276 3.51 0.98 -24.56
CA ALA A 276 2.41 1.29 -25.46
C ALA A 276 1.58 0.08 -25.87
N SER A 277 2.06 -1.14 -25.58
CA SER A 277 1.42 -2.39 -25.99
C SER A 277 0.41 -2.82 -24.93
N PRO A 278 -0.91 -2.68 -25.19
CA PRO A 278 -1.91 -2.96 -24.17
C PRO A 278 -2.04 -4.45 -23.81
N MET A 279 -1.50 -5.34 -24.64
CA MET A 279 -1.74 -6.79 -24.58
C MET A 279 -0.43 -7.61 -24.55
N SER A 280 0.66 -7.00 -24.09
CA SER A 280 2.00 -7.62 -23.93
C SER A 280 2.30 -7.76 -22.44
N THR A 281 2.81 -8.91 -22.01
CA THR A 281 3.27 -9.13 -20.63
C THR A 281 4.67 -8.58 -20.40
N ALA A 282 5.42 -8.32 -21.49
CA ALA A 282 6.85 -8.04 -21.47
C ALA A 282 7.62 -9.21 -20.81
N SER A 283 8.87 -8.97 -20.39
CA SER A 283 9.74 -10.02 -19.82
C SER A 283 9.69 -10.13 -18.29
N ILE A 284 8.75 -9.44 -17.65
CA ILE A 284 8.65 -9.34 -16.19
C ILE A 284 8.35 -10.70 -15.57
N ARG A 285 9.16 -11.11 -14.59
CA ARG A 285 9.01 -12.38 -13.87
C ARG A 285 8.60 -12.18 -12.41
N ALA A 286 7.87 -13.15 -11.87
CA ALA A 286 7.53 -13.28 -10.46
C ALA A 286 7.61 -14.77 -10.03
N TRP A 287 6.93 -15.14 -8.94
CA TRP A 287 7.02 -16.45 -8.28
C TRP A 287 6.91 -17.65 -9.24
N ASP A 288 5.97 -17.63 -10.18
CA ASP A 288 5.67 -18.76 -11.08
C ASP A 288 6.14 -18.56 -12.54
N GLY A 289 7.06 -17.61 -12.77
CA GLY A 289 7.59 -17.31 -14.10
C GLY A 289 7.15 -15.94 -14.63
N ILE A 290 6.85 -15.83 -15.92
CA ILE A 290 6.44 -14.54 -16.53
C ILE A 290 5.07 -14.15 -16.00
N VAL A 291 4.91 -12.88 -15.62
CA VAL A 291 3.68 -12.38 -15.01
C VAL A 291 2.57 -12.23 -16.05
N ASP A 292 1.42 -12.83 -15.77
CA ASP A 292 0.22 -12.70 -16.60
C ASP A 292 -0.47 -11.34 -16.42
N GLY A 293 0.04 -10.33 -17.11
CA GLY A 293 -0.57 -9.01 -17.17
C GLY A 293 0.34 -7.96 -17.78
N PRO A 294 -0.21 -6.84 -18.29
CA PRO A 294 0.57 -5.83 -18.99
C PRO A 294 1.24 -4.85 -18.03
N LEU A 295 2.09 -5.33 -17.12
CA LEU A 295 2.59 -4.55 -15.97
C LEU A 295 3.27 -3.24 -16.36
N VAL A 296 4.01 -3.21 -17.48
CA VAL A 296 4.70 -2.00 -17.96
C VAL A 296 3.82 -1.07 -18.78
N TYR A 297 2.58 -1.45 -19.10
CA TYR A 297 1.69 -0.64 -19.93
C TYR A 297 1.35 0.70 -19.27
N ILE A 298 1.58 1.79 -19.99
CA ILE A 298 1.23 3.16 -19.59
C ILE A 298 -0.02 3.63 -20.36
N ALA A 299 0.07 3.67 -21.69
CA ALA A 299 -1.04 4.07 -22.55
C ALA A 299 -0.76 3.73 -24.02
N TRP A 300 -1.79 3.25 -24.73
CA TRP A 300 -1.71 3.00 -26.18
C TRP A 300 -1.38 4.25 -27.02
N LEU A 301 -1.57 5.47 -26.47
CA LEU A 301 -1.27 6.74 -27.13
C LEU A 301 0.21 7.17 -27.03
N VAL A 302 1.04 6.52 -26.22
CA VAL A 302 2.47 6.87 -26.07
C VAL A 302 3.23 6.99 -27.41
N PRO A 303 3.10 6.06 -28.38
CA PRO A 303 3.88 6.13 -29.62
C PRO A 303 3.41 7.24 -30.56
N LEU A 304 2.27 7.88 -30.27
CA LEU A 304 1.77 9.05 -30.99
C LEU A 304 2.45 10.34 -30.51
N PHE A 305 3.34 10.30 -29.51
CA PHE A 305 4.03 11.49 -29.00
C PHE A 305 4.72 12.36 -30.09
N PRO A 306 5.41 11.80 -31.11
CA PRO A 306 5.99 12.61 -32.20
C PRO A 306 4.97 13.47 -32.95
N LEU A 307 3.72 13.04 -33.02
CA LEU A 307 2.60 13.79 -33.62
C LEU A 307 2.41 15.16 -32.96
N PHE A 308 2.69 15.24 -31.66
CA PHE A 308 2.46 16.41 -30.82
C PHE A 308 3.69 17.29 -30.59
N LEU A 309 4.83 16.94 -31.18
CA LEU A 309 6.04 17.77 -31.15
C LEU A 309 5.96 18.93 -32.15
N PRO A 310 6.80 19.97 -32.04
CA PRO A 310 7.61 20.30 -30.87
C PRO A 310 6.73 20.90 -29.77
N ILE A 311 7.08 20.60 -28.53
CA ILE A 311 6.51 21.30 -27.38
C ILE A 311 7.09 22.72 -27.36
N PRO A 312 6.27 23.79 -27.33
CA PRO A 312 6.77 25.16 -27.25
C PRO A 312 7.71 25.35 -26.06
N ARG A 313 8.78 26.15 -26.22
CA ARG A 313 9.80 26.37 -25.17
C ARG A 313 9.20 26.75 -23.80
N GLU A 314 8.14 27.56 -23.81
CA GLU A 314 7.40 27.94 -22.60
C GLU A 314 6.77 26.73 -21.89
N ALA A 315 6.14 25.82 -22.65
CA ALA A 315 5.56 24.60 -22.12
C ALA A 315 6.65 23.63 -21.64
N VAL A 316 7.77 23.52 -22.34
CA VAL A 316 8.93 22.73 -21.89
C VAL A 316 9.45 23.23 -20.54
N ARG A 317 9.62 24.56 -20.39
CA ARG A 317 10.04 25.16 -19.11
C ARG A 317 9.05 24.88 -17.98
N ARG A 318 7.75 24.92 -18.27
CA ARG A 318 6.70 24.58 -17.29
C ARG A 318 6.71 23.09 -16.93
N LEU A 319 7.12 22.22 -17.85
CA LEU A 319 7.22 20.77 -17.65
C LEU A 319 8.55 20.31 -17.02
N ILE A 320 9.52 21.19 -16.76
CA ILE A 320 10.79 20.82 -16.07
C ILE A 320 10.54 19.94 -14.83
N PRO A 321 9.57 20.24 -13.94
CA PRO A 321 9.30 19.40 -12.78
C PRO A 321 8.90 17.98 -13.17
N VAL A 322 8.08 17.85 -14.22
CA VAL A 322 7.59 16.57 -14.75
C VAL A 322 8.72 15.77 -15.39
N TRP A 323 9.66 16.44 -16.08
CA TRP A 323 10.83 15.80 -16.66
C TRP A 323 11.78 15.27 -15.59
N VAL A 324 12.08 16.07 -14.55
CA VAL A 324 12.95 15.64 -13.45
C VAL A 324 12.30 14.47 -12.71
N TYR A 325 11.05 14.63 -12.29
CA TYR A 325 10.25 13.57 -11.67
C TYR A 325 10.23 12.28 -12.51
N GLY A 326 9.81 12.38 -13.78
CA GLY A 326 9.70 11.21 -14.66
C GLY A 326 11.03 10.53 -14.95
N SER A 327 12.12 11.29 -15.04
CA SER A 327 13.47 10.73 -15.24
C SER A 327 13.91 9.95 -14.00
N VAL A 328 13.66 10.47 -12.80
CA VAL A 328 13.96 9.76 -11.56
C VAL A 328 13.12 8.48 -11.47
N MET A 329 11.81 8.55 -11.75
CA MET A 329 10.95 7.35 -11.75
C MET A 329 11.42 6.30 -12.77
N ALA A 330 11.84 6.72 -13.97
CA ALA A 330 12.37 5.82 -14.99
C ALA A 330 13.68 5.14 -14.53
N VAL A 331 14.56 5.87 -13.86
CA VAL A 331 15.79 5.29 -13.28
C VAL A 331 15.45 4.27 -12.18
N PHE A 332 14.46 4.57 -11.33
CA PHE A 332 14.03 3.63 -10.31
C PHE A 332 13.40 2.37 -10.91
N VAL A 333 12.52 2.48 -11.92
CA VAL A 333 11.92 1.30 -12.58
C VAL A 333 12.97 0.33 -13.12
N LEU A 334 14.10 0.87 -13.60
CA LEU A 334 15.23 0.11 -14.15
C LEU A 334 16.27 -0.32 -13.08
N ALA A 335 16.04 0.00 -11.82
CA ALA A 335 16.97 -0.32 -10.75
C ALA A 335 16.93 -1.82 -10.38
N PRO A 336 17.97 -2.36 -9.71
CA PRO A 336 18.03 -3.76 -9.28
C PRO A 336 16.78 -4.22 -8.52
N SER A 337 16.42 -5.51 -8.62
CA SER A 337 15.25 -6.08 -7.94
C SER A 337 15.22 -5.77 -6.43
N ASP A 338 16.39 -5.72 -5.79
CA ASP A 338 16.53 -5.50 -4.36
C ASP A 338 17.53 -4.37 -4.08
N LEU A 339 17.03 -3.28 -3.50
CA LEU A 339 17.81 -2.12 -3.05
C LEU A 339 17.70 -2.00 -1.53
N GLY A 340 18.28 -2.97 -0.83
CA GLY A 340 18.12 -3.12 0.60
C GLY A 340 16.65 -3.36 0.97
N ALA A 341 16.09 -2.52 1.84
CA ALA A 341 14.69 -2.62 2.25
C ALA A 341 13.70 -2.24 1.12
N ILE A 342 14.17 -1.55 0.09
CA ILE A 342 13.35 -1.12 -1.06
C ILE A 342 13.37 -2.25 -2.10
N ARG A 343 12.34 -3.10 -2.10
CA ARG A 343 12.21 -4.24 -3.02
C ARG A 343 11.26 -3.96 -4.20
N TRP A 344 11.59 -4.52 -5.35
CA TRP A 344 10.79 -4.54 -6.58
C TRP A 344 10.51 -3.14 -7.15
N PRO A 345 11.54 -2.43 -7.65
CA PRO A 345 11.40 -1.06 -8.12
C PRO A 345 10.42 -0.85 -9.27
N ILE A 346 9.97 -1.90 -9.96
CA ILE A 346 8.86 -1.84 -10.91
C ILE A 346 7.58 -1.22 -10.31
N ARG A 347 7.43 -1.24 -8.97
CA ARG A 347 6.42 -0.48 -8.21
C ARG A 347 6.40 1.02 -8.52
N MET A 348 7.42 1.54 -9.19
CA MET A 348 7.49 2.92 -9.69
C MET A 348 6.73 3.15 -11.01
N MET A 349 6.19 2.11 -11.65
CA MET A 349 5.47 2.21 -12.91
C MET A 349 4.25 3.14 -12.87
N PRO A 350 3.35 3.11 -11.86
CA PRO A 350 2.25 4.07 -11.76
C PRO A 350 2.74 5.51 -11.72
N TYR A 351 3.86 5.74 -11.03
CA TYR A 351 4.49 7.06 -10.89
C TYR A 351 5.10 7.54 -12.21
N LEU A 352 5.77 6.66 -12.95
CA LEU A 352 6.25 6.94 -14.30
C LEU A 352 5.10 7.24 -15.26
N ALA A 353 3.99 6.50 -15.17
CA ALA A 353 2.80 6.71 -15.99
C ALA A 353 2.23 8.13 -15.80
N ILE A 354 2.16 8.64 -14.55
CA ILE A 354 1.78 10.03 -14.25
C ILE A 354 2.63 11.02 -15.06
N ALA A 355 3.96 10.87 -15.07
CA ALA A 355 4.85 11.79 -15.77
C ALA A 355 4.59 11.79 -17.28
N VAL A 356 4.60 10.60 -17.88
CA VAL A 356 4.45 10.39 -19.33
C VAL A 356 3.11 10.94 -19.81
N ILE A 357 2.03 10.66 -19.08
CA ILE A 357 0.68 11.07 -19.44
C ILE A 357 0.50 12.60 -19.32
N ILE A 358 1.11 13.26 -18.32
CA ILE A 358 1.10 14.73 -18.23
C ILE A 358 1.81 15.35 -19.43
N VAL A 359 3.00 14.86 -19.77
CA VAL A 359 3.77 15.35 -20.93
C VAL A 359 2.96 15.18 -22.22
N LEU A 360 2.35 14.01 -22.43
CA LEU A 360 1.50 13.73 -23.58
C LEU A 360 0.31 14.69 -23.66
N ALA A 361 -0.42 14.89 -22.56
CA ALA A 361 -1.59 15.76 -22.51
C ALA A 361 -1.24 17.23 -22.79
N VAL A 362 -0.09 17.71 -22.27
CA VAL A 362 0.39 19.07 -22.51
C VAL A 362 0.88 19.23 -23.95
N ALA A 363 1.63 18.26 -24.49
CA ALA A 363 2.08 18.28 -25.88
C ALA A 363 0.89 18.30 -26.84
N ALA A 364 -0.08 17.40 -26.65
CA ALA A 364 -1.28 17.32 -27.47
C ALA A 364 -2.10 18.61 -27.41
N THR A 365 -2.18 19.25 -26.24
CA THR A 365 -2.83 20.57 -26.09
C THR A 365 -2.19 21.66 -26.93
N ARG A 366 -0.85 21.64 -27.07
CA ARG A 366 -0.11 22.69 -27.79
C ARG A 366 -0.05 22.45 -29.30
N ALA A 367 -0.22 21.20 -29.74
CA ALA A 367 -0.07 20.83 -31.14
C ALA A 367 -1.39 20.58 -31.86
N TYR A 368 -2.35 19.90 -31.24
CA TYR A 368 -3.58 19.49 -31.91
C TYR A 368 -4.64 20.60 -31.90
N PRO A 369 -5.41 20.81 -33.00
CA PRO A 369 -5.29 20.15 -34.32
C PRO A 369 -4.33 20.84 -35.29
N GLU A 370 -3.93 22.08 -35.01
CA GLU A 370 -3.40 23.00 -36.03
C GLU A 370 -1.96 22.66 -36.48
N ARG A 371 -1.16 22.01 -35.63
CA ARG A 371 0.27 21.76 -35.90
C ARG A 371 0.54 20.33 -36.38
N ILE A 372 -0.48 19.60 -36.82
CA ILE A 372 -0.35 18.22 -37.26
C ILE A 372 0.19 18.13 -38.70
N THR A 373 1.40 17.59 -38.88
CA THR A 373 2.07 17.50 -40.20
C THR A 373 2.26 16.05 -40.66
N ARG A 374 2.47 15.85 -41.97
CA ARG A 374 2.75 14.50 -42.52
C ARG A 374 4.04 13.91 -41.98
N GLY A 375 5.08 14.72 -41.83
CA GLY A 375 6.36 14.25 -41.28
C GLY A 375 6.23 13.75 -39.84
N ARG A 376 5.42 14.43 -39.00
CA ARG A 376 5.15 13.98 -37.62
C ARG A 376 4.29 12.73 -37.57
N ALA A 377 3.34 12.58 -38.49
CA ALA A 377 2.60 11.33 -38.63
C ALA A 377 3.53 10.17 -38.99
N TRP A 378 4.43 10.33 -39.97
CA TRP A 378 5.43 9.32 -40.30
C TRP A 378 6.41 9.03 -39.16
N ALA A 379 6.81 10.04 -38.38
CA ALA A 379 7.60 9.84 -37.18
C ALA A 379 6.85 8.98 -36.14
N SER A 380 5.55 9.20 -35.94
CA SER A 380 4.72 8.33 -35.11
C SER A 380 4.59 6.92 -35.66
N VAL A 381 4.46 6.74 -36.99
CA VAL A 381 4.49 5.40 -37.61
C VAL A 381 5.82 4.70 -37.33
N ALA A 382 6.95 5.40 -37.46
CA ALA A 382 8.27 4.85 -37.17
C ALA A 382 8.42 4.44 -35.69
N VAL A 383 7.89 5.24 -34.76
CA VAL A 383 7.88 4.89 -33.33
C VAL A 383 6.97 3.70 -33.04
N ILE A 384 5.77 3.65 -33.62
CA ILE A 384 4.88 2.48 -33.52
C ILE A 384 5.60 1.21 -34.00
N ALA A 385 6.23 1.27 -35.18
CA ALA A 385 6.95 0.14 -35.76
C ALA A 385 8.14 -0.28 -34.90
N ALA A 386 8.92 0.67 -34.37
CA ALA A 386 10.06 0.39 -33.51
C ALA A 386 9.63 -0.26 -32.19
N MET A 387 8.60 0.29 -31.52
CA MET A 387 8.07 -0.28 -30.28
C MET A 387 7.49 -1.68 -30.52
N ALA A 388 6.67 -1.85 -31.56
CA ALA A 388 6.10 -3.15 -31.91
C ALA A 388 7.18 -4.19 -32.25
N TYR A 389 8.23 -3.80 -32.98
CA TYR A 389 9.34 -4.68 -33.31
C TYR A 389 10.12 -5.10 -32.07
N ILE A 390 10.51 -4.17 -31.20
CA ILE A 390 11.28 -4.48 -29.99
C ILE A 390 10.43 -5.34 -29.03
N SER A 391 9.16 -4.99 -28.81
CA SER A 391 8.23 -5.83 -28.02
C SER A 391 8.09 -7.22 -28.61
N TRP A 392 8.00 -7.36 -29.94
CA TRP A 392 7.93 -8.67 -30.58
C TRP A 392 9.23 -9.48 -30.42
N VAL A 393 10.39 -8.84 -30.50
CA VAL A 393 11.67 -9.52 -30.26
C VAL A 393 11.77 -9.99 -28.80
N GLY A 394 11.30 -9.19 -27.83
CA GLY A 394 11.27 -9.57 -26.42
C GLY A 394 10.21 -10.63 -26.07
N GLU A 395 9.09 -10.65 -26.81
CA GLU A 395 7.93 -11.49 -26.51
C GLU A 395 7.39 -12.14 -27.81
N MET A 396 8.22 -12.97 -28.46
CA MET A 396 7.94 -13.51 -29.80
C MET A 396 6.62 -14.29 -29.90
N TRP A 397 6.20 -14.92 -28.81
CA TRP A 397 4.95 -15.70 -28.75
C TRP A 397 3.69 -14.82 -28.81
N SER A 398 3.75 -13.58 -28.32
CA SER A 398 2.62 -12.65 -28.26
C SER A 398 2.48 -11.74 -29.50
N TRP A 399 3.10 -12.14 -30.61
CA TRP A 399 3.12 -11.33 -31.84
C TRP A 399 1.72 -10.88 -32.28
N LYS A 400 0.70 -11.76 -32.22
CA LYS A 400 -0.68 -11.41 -32.62
C LYS A 400 -1.20 -10.20 -31.85
N SER A 401 -1.01 -10.21 -30.53
CA SER A 401 -1.45 -9.14 -29.63
C SER A 401 -0.67 -7.85 -29.86
N ILE A 402 0.65 -7.96 -30.05
CA ILE A 402 1.54 -6.82 -30.31
C ILE A 402 1.19 -6.15 -31.65
N PHE A 403 1.02 -6.94 -32.72
CA PHE A 403 0.66 -6.42 -34.04
C PHE A 403 -0.78 -5.89 -34.08
N ALA A 404 -1.72 -6.50 -33.35
CA ALA A 404 -3.08 -5.95 -33.20
C ALA A 404 -3.06 -4.59 -32.48
N GLY A 405 -2.24 -4.46 -31.41
CA GLY A 405 -2.01 -3.19 -30.73
C GLY A 405 -1.39 -2.14 -31.65
N ALA A 406 -0.38 -2.51 -32.44
CA ALA A 406 0.23 -1.62 -33.43
C ALA A 406 -0.77 -1.19 -34.51
N LEU A 407 -1.61 -2.10 -35.01
CA LEU A 407 -2.66 -1.79 -35.98
C LEU A 407 -3.68 -0.80 -35.41
N LEU A 408 -4.13 -1.02 -34.16
CA LEU A 408 -5.01 -0.09 -33.45
C LEU A 408 -4.40 1.31 -33.38
N GLN A 409 -3.11 1.40 -33.02
CA GLN A 409 -2.38 2.66 -32.95
C GLN A 409 -2.27 3.35 -34.31
N ILE A 410 -2.04 2.59 -35.39
CA ILE A 410 -2.01 3.12 -36.76
C ILE A 410 -3.38 3.65 -37.19
N VAL A 411 -4.46 2.90 -36.94
CA VAL A 411 -5.83 3.33 -37.23
C VAL A 411 -6.18 4.60 -36.45
N ALA A 412 -5.85 4.64 -35.17
CA ALA A 412 -6.07 5.81 -34.33
C ALA A 412 -5.25 7.02 -34.80
N LEU A 413 -3.98 6.83 -35.16
CA LEU A 413 -3.12 7.87 -35.74
C LEU A 413 -3.74 8.44 -37.03
N VAL A 414 -4.18 7.56 -37.94
CA VAL A 414 -4.85 7.97 -39.19
C VAL A 414 -6.12 8.76 -38.88
N ALA A 415 -6.97 8.27 -37.97
CA ALA A 415 -8.19 8.95 -37.56
C ALA A 415 -7.89 10.35 -36.98
N ILE A 416 -6.91 10.48 -36.08
CA ILE A 416 -6.50 11.76 -35.48
C ILE A 416 -6.01 12.73 -36.56
N VAL A 417 -5.20 12.27 -37.52
CA VAL A 417 -4.69 13.10 -38.63
C VAL A 417 -5.82 13.54 -39.56
N LEU A 418 -6.77 12.65 -39.88
CA LEU A 418 -7.92 12.96 -40.71
C LEU A 418 -8.84 13.98 -40.03
N ILE A 419 -9.14 13.82 -38.74
CA ILE A 419 -9.97 14.78 -37.99
C ILE A 419 -9.26 16.14 -37.88
N ALA A 420 -7.95 16.16 -37.65
CA ALA A 420 -7.17 17.40 -37.61
C ALA A 420 -7.27 18.17 -38.93
N ARG A 421 -7.13 17.46 -40.07
CA ARG A 421 -7.09 18.01 -41.43
C ARG A 421 -8.46 18.18 -42.10
N GLY A 422 -9.53 17.70 -41.48
CA GLY A 422 -10.90 17.85 -42.01
C GLY A 422 -11.28 19.32 -42.19
N ARG A 423 -12.16 19.59 -43.16
CA ARG A 423 -12.62 20.96 -43.49
C ARG A 423 -13.12 21.70 -42.25
N ASP A 424 -12.60 22.90 -42.04
CA ASP A 424 -13.09 23.79 -40.98
C ASP A 424 -14.42 24.42 -41.42
N TYR A 425 -15.45 24.29 -40.59
CA TYR A 425 -16.66 25.09 -40.74
C TYR A 425 -16.34 26.54 -40.37
N ALA A 426 -16.86 27.51 -41.13
CA ALA A 426 -16.63 28.94 -40.88
C ALA A 426 -16.89 29.29 -39.40
N PHE A 427 -15.95 30.03 -38.80
CA PHE A 427 -16.11 30.50 -37.42
C PHE A 427 -17.30 31.45 -37.34
N VAL A 428 -18.30 31.11 -36.53
CA VAL A 428 -19.43 31.97 -36.22
C VAL A 428 -19.31 32.40 -34.77
N ALA A 429 -19.21 33.72 -34.53
CA ALA A 429 -19.14 34.28 -33.19
C ALA A 429 -20.32 33.79 -32.33
N GLY A 430 -20.04 33.31 -31.12
CA GLY A 430 -21.04 32.70 -30.23
C GLY A 430 -21.21 31.18 -30.35
N ARG A 431 -20.61 30.52 -31.36
CA ARG A 431 -20.53 29.06 -31.45
C ARG A 431 -19.16 28.53 -30.99
N THR A 432 -19.14 27.30 -30.47
CA THR A 432 -17.89 26.62 -30.07
C THR A 432 -16.92 26.57 -31.26
N PRO A 433 -15.68 27.05 -31.10
CA PRO A 433 -14.74 27.14 -32.23
C PRO A 433 -14.41 25.75 -32.81
N PRO A 434 -14.11 25.64 -34.12
CA PRO A 434 -13.88 24.36 -34.80
C PRO A 434 -12.81 23.47 -34.15
N TRP A 435 -11.70 24.07 -33.69
CA TRP A 435 -10.62 23.35 -33.01
C TRP A 435 -11.06 22.68 -31.70
N ALA A 436 -11.97 23.32 -30.96
CA ALA A 436 -12.49 22.78 -29.70
C ALA A 436 -13.40 21.56 -29.96
N LYS A 437 -14.16 21.56 -31.05
CA LYS A 437 -14.96 20.39 -31.49
C LYS A 437 -14.06 19.24 -31.94
N LYS A 438 -13.05 19.52 -32.78
CA LYS A 438 -12.06 18.52 -33.22
C LYS A 438 -11.32 17.90 -32.04
N THR A 439 -10.96 18.70 -31.03
CA THR A 439 -10.27 18.24 -29.82
C THR A 439 -11.20 17.37 -28.97
N ALA A 440 -12.43 17.81 -28.75
CA ALA A 440 -13.42 17.03 -28.01
C ALA A 440 -13.69 15.68 -28.70
N ALA A 441 -13.84 15.66 -30.02
CA ALA A 441 -14.05 14.44 -30.78
C ALA A 441 -12.89 13.45 -30.62
N VAL A 442 -11.64 13.89 -30.84
CA VAL A 442 -10.46 13.01 -30.66
C VAL A 442 -10.34 12.51 -29.24
N VAL A 443 -10.56 13.35 -28.24
CA VAL A 443 -10.49 12.93 -26.83
C VAL A 443 -11.58 11.92 -26.48
N LEU A 444 -12.83 12.15 -26.91
CA LEU A 444 -13.93 11.22 -26.67
C LEU A 444 -13.70 9.89 -27.38
N CYS A 445 -13.26 9.91 -28.65
CA CYS A 445 -12.86 8.69 -29.36
C CYS A 445 -11.69 7.99 -28.66
N SER A 446 -10.72 8.75 -28.12
CA SER A 446 -9.59 8.16 -27.39
C SER A 446 -10.06 7.51 -26.08
N MET A 447 -11.01 8.11 -25.36
CA MET A 447 -11.64 7.49 -24.19
C MET A 447 -12.38 6.20 -24.58
N LEU A 448 -13.13 6.19 -25.69
CA LEU A 448 -13.79 4.99 -26.19
C LEU A 448 -12.80 3.89 -26.58
N VAL A 449 -11.68 4.24 -27.23
CA VAL A 449 -10.60 3.29 -27.51
C VAL A 449 -9.98 2.77 -26.22
N THR A 450 -9.75 3.62 -25.21
CA THR A 450 -9.27 3.17 -23.90
C THR A 450 -10.26 2.22 -23.22
N ILE A 451 -11.57 2.47 -23.33
CA ILE A 451 -12.61 1.53 -22.85
C ILE A 451 -12.51 0.19 -23.59
N GLY A 452 -12.38 0.20 -24.92
CA GLY A 452 -12.22 -1.01 -25.73
C GLY A 452 -10.92 -1.78 -25.42
N VAL A 453 -9.81 -1.06 -25.23
CA VAL A 453 -8.53 -1.64 -24.79
C VAL A 453 -8.66 -2.26 -23.40
N GLY A 454 -9.29 -1.56 -22.45
CA GLY A 454 -9.56 -2.08 -21.12
C GLY A 454 -10.42 -3.33 -21.17
N ALA A 455 -11.49 -3.33 -21.98
CA ALA A 455 -12.33 -4.51 -22.18
C ALA A 455 -11.55 -5.69 -22.79
N ALA A 456 -10.69 -5.44 -23.79
CA ALA A 456 -9.82 -6.48 -24.36
C ALA A 456 -8.85 -7.04 -23.31
N GLN A 457 -8.24 -6.17 -22.49
CA GLN A 457 -7.38 -6.58 -21.38
C GLN A 457 -8.13 -7.43 -20.36
N MET A 458 -9.37 -7.06 -20.01
CA MET A 458 -10.21 -7.83 -19.08
C MET A 458 -10.61 -9.20 -19.65
N LEU A 459 -10.76 -9.32 -20.97
CA LEU A 459 -11.07 -10.60 -21.63
C LEU A 459 -9.84 -11.51 -21.72
N GLN A 460 -8.65 -10.92 -21.93
CA GLN A 460 -7.39 -11.64 -22.01
C GLN A 460 -6.89 -12.07 -20.62
N TRP A 461 -6.91 -11.15 -19.66
CA TRP A 461 -6.51 -11.36 -18.27
C TRP A 461 -7.71 -11.03 -17.36
N ARG A 462 -8.53 -12.05 -17.15
CA ARG A 462 -9.75 -11.95 -16.33
C ARG A 462 -9.42 -11.80 -14.86
N GLU A 463 -8.36 -12.47 -14.43
CA GLU A 463 -7.92 -12.50 -13.05
C GLU A 463 -6.69 -11.61 -12.87
N SER A 464 -6.36 -11.37 -11.60
CA SER A 464 -5.10 -10.77 -11.22
C SER A 464 -3.94 -11.72 -11.56
N PRO A 465 -2.75 -11.24 -11.96
CA PRO A 465 -1.53 -12.05 -11.97
C PRO A 465 -1.16 -12.63 -10.60
N LEU A 466 -1.71 -12.06 -9.52
CA LEU A 466 -1.46 -12.52 -8.16
C LEU A 466 -2.54 -13.52 -7.73
N PRO A 467 -2.15 -14.67 -7.15
CA PRO A 467 -3.09 -15.76 -6.87
C PRO A 467 -4.08 -15.40 -5.77
N SER A 468 -5.35 -15.68 -6.02
CA SER A 468 -6.40 -15.71 -4.99
C SER A 468 -6.68 -17.17 -4.61
N VAL A 469 -7.06 -17.39 -3.35
CA VAL A 469 -7.50 -18.71 -2.87
C VAL A 469 -9.01 -18.82 -2.73
N GLY A 470 -9.75 -17.74 -3.01
CA GLY A 470 -11.21 -17.78 -2.98
C GLY A 470 -11.80 -17.88 -1.58
N ALA A 471 -11.12 -17.28 -0.58
CA ALA A 471 -11.59 -17.31 0.82
C ALA A 471 -13.01 -16.72 0.97
N PRO A 472 -13.77 -17.10 2.01
CA PRO A 472 -15.09 -16.54 2.25
C PRO A 472 -15.07 -15.02 2.33
N THR A 473 -16.20 -14.42 1.98
CA THR A 473 -16.34 -12.95 1.96
C THR A 473 -17.31 -12.46 3.00
N SER A 474 -18.22 -13.33 3.44
CA SER A 474 -19.14 -13.07 4.54
C SER A 474 -18.33 -12.90 5.82
N THR A 475 -18.47 -11.76 6.49
CA THR A 475 -17.75 -11.52 7.75
C THR A 475 -18.26 -12.44 8.84
N ASP A 476 -19.58 -12.65 8.92
CA ASP A 476 -20.20 -13.60 9.85
C ASP A 476 -19.60 -15.02 9.71
N GLU A 477 -19.36 -15.49 8.47
CA GLU A 477 -18.76 -16.80 8.21
C GLU A 477 -17.29 -16.88 8.63
N LEU A 478 -16.57 -15.76 8.51
CA LEU A 478 -15.17 -15.66 8.94
C LEU A 478 -15.06 -15.54 10.48
N GLU A 479 -16.01 -14.89 11.13
CA GLU A 479 -16.09 -14.75 12.59
C GLU A 479 -16.40 -16.09 13.28
N ASP A 480 -17.26 -16.91 12.67
CA ASP A 480 -17.72 -18.19 13.26
C ASP A 480 -16.58 -19.22 13.48
N VAL A 481 -15.50 -19.14 12.70
CA VAL A 481 -14.38 -20.10 12.77
C VAL A 481 -13.61 -19.93 14.09
N LEU A 482 -13.48 -21.02 14.87
CA LEU A 482 -12.90 -21.05 16.22
C LEU A 482 -13.61 -20.17 17.27
N SER A 483 -14.88 -19.80 17.05
CA SER A 483 -15.64 -18.95 18.00
C SER A 483 -15.76 -19.52 19.42
N ASP A 484 -15.81 -20.85 19.56
CA ASP A 484 -15.91 -21.54 20.86
C ASP A 484 -14.55 -22.00 21.43
N ALA A 485 -13.43 -21.70 20.75
CA ALA A 485 -12.12 -22.20 21.16
C ALA A 485 -11.63 -21.52 22.46
N PRO A 486 -11.06 -22.27 23.42
CA PRO A 486 -10.56 -21.70 24.65
C PRO A 486 -9.21 -20.99 24.47
N GLY A 487 -9.09 -19.78 25.05
CA GLY A 487 -7.85 -19.00 25.12
C GLY A 487 -7.26 -18.64 23.76
N ASP A 488 -5.98 -18.28 23.71
CA ASP A 488 -5.32 -17.92 22.45
C ASP A 488 -4.95 -19.19 21.64
N ALA A 489 -5.00 -19.09 20.32
CA ALA A 489 -4.74 -20.18 19.38
C ALA A 489 -3.50 -19.98 18.51
N ILE A 490 -2.98 -21.09 17.98
CA ILE A 490 -1.96 -21.11 16.92
C ILE A 490 -2.28 -22.19 15.89
N VAL A 491 -2.05 -21.85 14.62
CA VAL A 491 -2.17 -22.81 13.51
C VAL A 491 -0.79 -23.33 13.16
N VAL A 492 -0.65 -24.65 13.13
CA VAL A 492 0.60 -25.33 12.81
C VAL A 492 0.55 -26.15 11.52
N GLY A 493 1.64 -26.08 10.76
CA GLY A 493 1.79 -26.73 9.47
C GLY A 493 1.23 -25.92 8.29
N ASN A 494 1.24 -26.54 7.12
CA ASN A 494 0.86 -25.92 5.87
C ASN A 494 -0.66 -25.95 5.65
N TYR A 495 -1.36 -24.97 6.23
CA TYR A 495 -2.81 -24.77 6.04
C TYR A 495 -3.18 -24.21 4.65
N MET A 496 -2.21 -23.72 3.86
CA MET A 496 -2.48 -23.24 2.49
C MET A 496 -2.80 -24.39 1.52
N LYS A 497 -2.50 -25.64 1.90
CA LYS A 497 -2.86 -26.83 1.14
C LYS A 497 -4.29 -27.22 1.49
N GLY A 498 -5.15 -27.25 0.47
CA GLY A 498 -6.60 -27.36 0.61
C GLY A 498 -7.33 -26.02 0.55
N ALA A 499 -6.65 -24.87 0.55
CA ALA A 499 -7.30 -23.55 0.57
C ALA A 499 -8.12 -23.22 -0.69
N LEU A 500 -7.95 -24.00 -1.77
CA LEU A 500 -8.78 -23.91 -2.97
C LEU A 500 -10.09 -24.69 -2.84
N ASP A 501 -10.24 -25.49 -1.80
CA ASP A 501 -11.46 -26.20 -1.46
C ASP A 501 -12.33 -25.30 -0.55
N PRO A 502 -13.54 -24.90 -0.99
CA PRO A 502 -14.43 -24.07 -0.20
C PRO A 502 -14.75 -24.64 1.18
N ASP A 503 -14.92 -25.97 1.27
CA ASP A 503 -15.33 -26.65 2.51
C ASP A 503 -14.20 -26.57 3.57
N SER A 504 -12.97 -26.28 3.16
CA SER A 504 -11.85 -26.11 4.08
C SER A 504 -11.92 -24.85 4.95
N TRP A 505 -12.76 -23.88 4.59
CA TRP A 505 -12.87 -22.62 5.32
C TRP A 505 -13.78 -22.72 6.55
N ASP A 506 -14.60 -23.76 6.64
CA ASP A 506 -15.42 -24.05 7.83
C ASP A 506 -14.57 -24.39 9.06
N GLU A 507 -13.33 -24.85 8.84
CA GLU A 507 -12.42 -25.31 9.89
C GLU A 507 -11.24 -24.38 10.15
N ARG A 508 -10.93 -23.46 9.22
CA ARG A 508 -9.74 -22.63 9.31
C ARG A 508 -9.80 -21.37 8.48
N LEU A 509 -9.09 -20.36 8.95
CA LEU A 509 -8.78 -19.14 8.20
C LEU A 509 -7.30 -19.10 7.80
N MET A 510 -6.87 -17.96 7.25
CA MET A 510 -5.47 -17.74 6.87
C MET A 510 -5.00 -16.35 7.23
N ALA A 511 -3.73 -16.24 7.63
CA ALA A 511 -3.05 -14.96 7.75
C ALA A 511 -3.91 -13.95 8.55
N ASN A 512 -4.15 -12.75 8.03
CA ASN A 512 -4.90 -11.72 8.75
C ASN A 512 -6.41 -11.95 8.77
N LEU A 513 -6.95 -12.92 8.03
CA LEU A 513 -8.36 -13.28 8.20
C LEU A 513 -8.65 -13.80 9.61
N TRP A 514 -7.63 -14.30 10.32
CA TRP A 514 -7.74 -14.65 11.73
C TRP A 514 -8.12 -13.49 12.65
N TYR A 515 -7.95 -12.23 12.23
CA TYR A 515 -8.45 -11.08 13.00
C TYR A 515 -9.98 -10.98 13.06
N LEU A 516 -10.69 -11.77 12.24
CA LEU A 516 -12.15 -11.82 12.30
C LEU A 516 -12.64 -12.85 13.33
N SER A 517 -11.83 -13.87 13.65
CA SER A 517 -12.22 -14.85 14.66
C SER A 517 -12.32 -14.19 16.03
N ASP A 518 -13.30 -14.60 16.83
CA ASP A 518 -13.41 -14.21 18.24
C ASP A 518 -12.23 -14.73 19.08
N THR A 519 -11.57 -15.78 18.60
CA THR A 519 -10.37 -16.34 19.20
C THR A 519 -9.12 -15.65 18.66
N ASN A 520 -8.28 -15.14 19.55
CA ASN A 520 -6.98 -14.59 19.15
C ASN A 520 -6.11 -15.68 18.55
N VAL A 521 -5.67 -15.52 17.29
CA VAL A 521 -4.77 -16.48 16.64
C VAL A 521 -3.46 -15.81 16.28
N SER A 522 -2.36 -16.46 16.66
CA SER A 522 -0.99 -15.95 16.44
C SER A 522 -0.46 -16.12 15.00
N SER A 523 -1.12 -16.94 14.18
CA SER A 523 -0.74 -17.26 12.79
C SER A 523 -1.17 -16.18 11.77
N VAL A 524 -0.91 -14.91 12.11
CA VAL A 524 -1.21 -13.73 11.29
C VAL A 524 -0.07 -13.35 10.35
N TYR A 525 -0.39 -12.56 9.33
CA TYR A 525 0.59 -12.06 8.36
C TYR A 525 1.33 -10.83 8.89
N THR A 526 2.65 -10.82 8.71
CA THR A 526 3.54 -9.72 9.07
C THR A 526 4.60 -9.45 8.00
N VAL A 527 4.95 -8.18 7.81
CA VAL A 527 6.08 -7.79 6.96
C VAL A 527 7.42 -7.75 7.71
N LEU A 528 7.39 -7.92 9.03
CA LEU A 528 8.52 -7.87 9.97
C LEU A 528 8.60 -9.12 10.89
N PRO A 529 8.68 -10.36 10.36
CA PRO A 529 8.84 -11.55 11.22
C PRO A 529 9.98 -11.39 12.24
N PHE A 530 9.71 -11.71 13.50
CA PHE A 530 10.69 -11.64 14.59
C PHE A 530 11.62 -12.85 14.49
N THR A 531 12.93 -12.62 14.34
CA THR A 531 13.87 -13.63 13.83
C THR A 531 13.97 -14.87 14.72
N ALA A 532 14.13 -14.72 16.03
CA ALA A 532 14.28 -15.87 16.93
C ALA A 532 12.99 -16.69 17.02
N TYR A 533 11.84 -16.04 17.21
CA TYR A 533 10.52 -16.67 17.19
C TYR A 533 10.23 -17.40 15.86
N ALA A 534 10.48 -16.72 14.74
CA ALA A 534 10.28 -17.28 13.40
C ALA A 534 11.21 -18.46 13.12
N SER A 535 12.45 -18.42 13.63
CA SER A 535 13.40 -19.52 13.50
C SER A 535 12.99 -20.73 14.35
N ASP A 536 12.53 -20.50 15.57
CA ASP A 536 12.19 -21.58 16.51
C ASP A 536 10.91 -22.33 16.08
N LEU A 537 9.87 -21.60 15.67
CA LEU A 537 8.61 -22.19 15.19
C LEU A 537 8.56 -22.41 13.68
N CYS A 538 9.65 -22.16 12.95
CA CYS A 538 9.68 -22.09 11.49
C CYS A 538 8.57 -21.20 10.88
N ALA A 539 8.16 -20.13 11.57
CA ALA A 539 7.05 -19.29 11.12
C ALA A 539 7.49 -18.37 9.98
N ASP A 540 6.72 -18.33 8.89
CA ASP A 540 6.95 -17.39 7.80
C ASP A 540 6.10 -16.11 7.94
N LEU A 541 6.26 -15.20 6.97
CA LEU A 541 5.55 -13.92 6.91
C LEU A 541 4.02 -14.03 6.83
N ARG A 542 3.47 -15.22 6.49
CA ARG A 542 2.03 -15.46 6.38
C ARG A 542 1.44 -16.06 7.66
N GLY A 543 2.28 -16.42 8.64
CA GLY A 543 1.90 -17.19 9.82
C GLY A 543 1.92 -18.70 9.60
N LEU A 544 2.50 -19.17 8.48
CA LEU A 544 2.62 -20.59 8.18
C LEU A 544 3.88 -21.17 8.83
N THR A 545 3.77 -22.37 9.41
CA THR A 545 4.87 -23.03 10.13
C THR A 545 5.25 -24.37 9.51
N CYS A 546 6.40 -24.92 9.92
CA CYS A 546 6.88 -26.24 9.50
C CYS A 546 6.25 -27.36 10.34
N ALA A 547 6.55 -28.62 10.00
CA ALA A 547 6.11 -29.79 10.77
C ALA A 547 6.72 -29.87 12.18
N ASP A 548 7.89 -29.29 12.39
CA ASP A 548 8.58 -29.33 13.70
C ASP A 548 7.97 -28.32 14.70
N ALA A 549 7.12 -27.40 14.23
CA ALA A 549 6.52 -26.37 15.08
C ALA A 549 5.62 -26.98 16.16
N LEU A 550 4.84 -28.02 15.84
CA LEU A 550 4.00 -28.71 16.82
C LEU A 550 4.83 -29.38 17.92
N GLY A 551 5.92 -30.05 17.52
CA GLY A 551 6.86 -30.66 18.47
C GLY A 551 7.55 -29.61 19.36
N THR A 552 7.84 -28.43 18.81
CA THR A 552 8.45 -27.32 19.55
C THR A 552 7.48 -26.76 20.59
N LEU A 553 6.21 -26.53 20.22
CA LEU A 553 5.18 -26.05 21.14
C LEU A 553 4.96 -26.98 22.33
N TRP A 554 4.97 -28.29 22.10
CA TRP A 554 4.82 -29.31 23.13
C TRP A 554 6.13 -29.69 23.86
N SER A 555 7.26 -29.11 23.46
CA SER A 555 8.53 -29.34 24.14
C SER A 555 8.61 -28.59 25.46
N THR A 556 9.36 -29.13 26.40
CA THR A 556 9.73 -28.43 27.63
C THR A 556 10.92 -27.52 27.36
N ASP A 557 10.79 -26.26 27.72
CA ASP A 557 11.89 -25.31 27.66
C ASP A 557 12.97 -25.64 28.72
N GLU A 558 14.24 -25.66 28.30
CA GLU A 558 15.35 -26.10 29.15
C GLU A 558 15.65 -25.13 30.31
N ASP A 559 15.39 -23.83 30.11
CA ASP A 559 15.72 -22.79 31.09
C ASP A 559 14.65 -22.62 32.18
N THR A 560 13.39 -22.92 31.85
CA THR A 560 12.23 -22.70 32.74
C THR A 560 11.60 -24.00 33.24
N GLY A 561 11.83 -25.12 32.55
CA GLY A 561 11.20 -26.41 32.85
C GLY A 561 9.70 -26.45 32.52
N VAL A 562 9.17 -25.46 31.80
CA VAL A 562 7.76 -25.35 31.42
C VAL A 562 7.59 -25.58 29.93
N GLU A 563 6.43 -26.08 29.53
CA GLU A 563 6.07 -26.27 28.12
C GLU A 563 6.10 -24.95 27.33
N VAL A 564 6.67 -24.95 26.12
CA VAL A 564 6.77 -23.76 25.27
C VAL A 564 5.40 -23.16 24.97
N ALA A 565 4.39 -23.96 24.65
CA ALA A 565 3.02 -23.48 24.44
C ALA A 565 2.47 -22.71 25.66
N SER A 566 2.85 -23.12 26.87
CA SER A 566 2.46 -22.44 28.10
C SER A 566 3.19 -21.10 28.28
N LEU A 567 4.47 -21.02 27.91
CA LEU A 567 5.22 -19.75 27.88
C LEU A 567 4.67 -18.76 26.84
N LEU A 568 4.09 -19.28 25.76
CA LEU A 568 3.43 -18.51 24.69
C LEU A 568 1.94 -18.22 24.98
N SER A 569 1.41 -18.64 26.14
CA SER A 569 -0.02 -18.52 26.49
C SER A 569 -0.98 -19.14 25.47
N VAL A 570 -0.56 -20.19 24.77
CA VAL A 570 -1.37 -20.89 23.77
C VAL A 570 -2.24 -21.93 24.47
N SER A 571 -3.55 -21.88 24.24
CA SER A 571 -4.53 -22.83 24.77
C SER A 571 -5.15 -23.74 23.71
N THR A 572 -5.13 -23.29 22.45
CA THR A 572 -5.68 -24.04 21.31
C THR A 572 -4.63 -24.20 20.20
N ILE A 573 -4.50 -25.40 19.65
CA ILE A 573 -3.63 -25.69 18.52
C ILE A 573 -4.45 -26.31 17.39
N VAL A 574 -4.42 -25.66 16.22
CA VAL A 574 -5.01 -26.17 14.99
C VAL A 574 -3.90 -26.76 14.12
N ALA A 575 -3.85 -28.08 13.97
CA ALA A 575 -2.80 -28.76 13.22
C ALA A 575 -3.31 -29.24 11.86
N ALA A 576 -2.74 -28.71 10.77
CA ALA A 576 -3.19 -29.02 9.42
C ALA A 576 -2.89 -30.49 9.04
N LYS A 577 -3.93 -31.28 8.69
CA LYS A 577 -3.80 -32.71 8.34
C LYS A 577 -2.88 -32.96 7.15
N HIS A 578 -2.73 -31.99 6.24
CA HIS A 578 -1.77 -32.09 5.15
C HIS A 578 -0.32 -32.26 5.64
N THR A 579 0.03 -31.63 6.76
CA THR A 579 1.34 -31.75 7.38
C THR A 579 1.40 -32.94 8.35
N TYR A 580 0.28 -33.18 9.05
CA TYR A 580 0.13 -34.26 10.03
C TYR A 580 -0.96 -35.25 9.56
N PRO A 581 -0.66 -36.18 8.65
CA PRO A 581 -1.68 -37.04 8.02
C PRO A 581 -2.31 -38.06 8.98
N SER A 582 -1.66 -38.32 10.12
CA SER A 582 -2.19 -39.10 11.24
C SER A 582 -2.28 -38.21 12.46
N GLU A 583 -3.25 -38.49 13.34
CA GLU A 583 -3.44 -37.80 14.62
C GLU A 583 -2.11 -37.72 15.39
N PRO A 584 -1.60 -36.51 15.68
CA PRO A 584 -0.47 -36.32 16.56
C PRO A 584 -0.77 -36.82 17.99
N SER A 585 0.18 -37.50 18.62
CA SER A 585 0.04 -37.89 20.03
C SER A 585 0.16 -36.67 20.93
N SER A 586 -0.95 -36.20 21.51
CA SER A 586 -0.94 -35.06 22.44
C SER A 586 -0.25 -35.42 23.77
N PRO A 587 0.54 -34.50 24.36
CA PRO A 587 1.14 -34.71 25.67
C PRO A 587 0.12 -34.54 26.82
N ASP A 588 0.54 -34.83 28.05
CA ASP A 588 -0.28 -34.60 29.25
C ASP A 588 -0.67 -33.11 29.35
N GLY A 589 -1.93 -32.85 29.70
CA GLY A 589 -2.50 -31.48 29.76
C GLY A 589 -3.14 -31.00 28.45
N TRP A 590 -3.03 -31.78 27.38
CA TRP A 590 -3.70 -31.54 26.10
C TRP A 590 -4.64 -32.68 25.75
N GLN A 591 -5.74 -32.35 25.08
CA GLN A 591 -6.69 -33.31 24.53
C GLN A 591 -7.04 -32.95 23.09
N LEU A 592 -7.33 -33.98 22.28
CA LEU A 592 -8.01 -33.78 20.99
C LEU A 592 -9.45 -33.39 21.29
N ALA A 593 -9.79 -32.13 20.99
CA ALA A 593 -11.14 -31.59 21.19
C ALA A 593 -12.06 -31.96 20.03
N ASP A 594 -11.53 -31.88 18.81
CA ASP A 594 -12.28 -32.22 17.59
C ASP A 594 -11.37 -32.78 16.48
N GLU A 595 -11.96 -33.61 15.63
CA GLU A 595 -11.37 -34.14 14.40
C GLU A 595 -12.12 -33.58 13.19
N GLY A 596 -11.56 -32.52 12.58
CA GLY A 596 -12.05 -32.00 11.31
C GLY A 596 -11.61 -32.84 10.11
N GLU A 597 -12.10 -32.51 8.92
CA GLU A 597 -11.63 -33.07 7.66
C GLU A 597 -10.24 -32.55 7.29
N TRP A 598 -9.95 -31.29 7.59
CA TRP A 598 -8.72 -30.60 7.17
C TRP A 598 -7.74 -30.38 8.31
N ASN A 599 -8.22 -30.33 9.56
CA ASN A 599 -7.39 -30.02 10.73
C ASN A 599 -7.66 -30.96 11.91
N TRP A 600 -6.66 -31.10 12.76
CA TRP A 600 -6.80 -31.62 14.12
C TRP A 600 -6.92 -30.44 15.08
N PHE A 601 -7.87 -30.49 16.02
CA PHE A 601 -8.07 -29.44 17.02
C PHE A 601 -7.67 -29.95 18.39
N PHE A 602 -6.59 -29.39 18.93
CA PHE A 602 -6.10 -29.71 20.26
C PHE A 602 -6.36 -28.55 21.21
N GLU A 603 -6.86 -28.86 22.40
CA GLU A 603 -7.13 -27.88 23.45
C GLU A 603 -6.44 -28.29 24.75
N ARG A 604 -6.01 -27.29 25.53
CA ARG A 604 -5.56 -27.54 26.90
C ARG A 604 -6.73 -27.95 27.77
N THR A 605 -6.49 -28.90 28.66
CA THR A 605 -7.48 -29.28 29.69
C THR A 605 -7.74 -28.14 30.67
N GLU A 606 -6.76 -27.26 30.87
CA GLU A 606 -6.88 -26.02 31.64
C GLU A 606 -6.47 -24.83 30.75
N PRO A 607 -7.42 -24.01 30.28
CA PRO A 607 -7.11 -22.84 29.44
C PRO A 607 -6.24 -21.81 30.17
N LEU A 608 -5.37 -21.14 29.40
CA LEU A 608 -4.53 -20.04 29.86
C LEU A 608 -5.18 -18.68 29.53
N PRO A 609 -4.83 -17.62 30.29
CA PRO A 609 -5.12 -16.25 29.86
C PRO A 609 -4.46 -15.92 28.52
N SER A 610 -4.97 -14.91 27.82
CA SER A 610 -4.35 -14.41 26.59
C SER A 610 -2.91 -13.95 26.79
N ALA A 611 -2.12 -13.97 25.71
CA ALA A 611 -0.75 -13.54 25.75
C ALA A 611 -0.63 -12.05 26.13
N GLY A 612 0.30 -11.78 27.03
CA GLY A 612 0.71 -10.45 27.43
C GLY A 612 1.21 -10.41 28.87
N GLY A 613 0.81 -11.36 29.69
CA GLY A 613 1.09 -11.42 31.12
C GLY A 613 2.35 -12.17 31.51
N VAL A 614 2.45 -12.45 32.81
CA VAL A 614 3.48 -13.30 33.41
C VAL A 614 3.12 -14.77 33.16
N THR A 615 4.02 -15.50 32.51
CA THR A 615 3.84 -16.93 32.22
C THR A 615 4.73 -17.83 33.06
N TRP A 616 5.79 -17.29 33.65
CA TRP A 616 6.67 -18.07 34.54
C TRP A 616 7.44 -17.18 35.52
N THR A 617 7.73 -17.74 36.69
CA THR A 617 8.60 -17.16 37.72
C THR A 617 9.62 -18.19 38.18
N GLY A 618 10.86 -17.74 38.42
CA GLY A 618 11.96 -18.61 38.85
C GLY A 618 11.74 -19.27 40.22
N GLU A 619 12.54 -20.30 40.50
CA GLU A 619 12.44 -21.06 41.74
C GLU A 619 12.57 -20.15 42.98
N GLY A 620 11.51 -20.12 43.80
CA GLY A 620 11.41 -19.32 45.01
C GLY A 620 11.02 -17.85 44.77
N THR A 621 10.85 -17.43 43.52
CA THR A 621 10.33 -16.11 43.14
C THR A 621 8.83 -16.22 42.89
N SER A 622 8.06 -15.27 43.40
CA SER A 622 6.61 -15.18 43.16
C SER A 622 6.16 -13.73 43.04
N VAL A 623 5.21 -13.48 42.15
CA VAL A 623 4.67 -12.14 41.89
C VAL A 623 3.15 -12.18 41.76
N SER A 624 2.52 -11.06 42.08
CA SER A 624 1.08 -10.87 41.91
C SER A 624 0.82 -9.77 40.89
N VAL A 625 0.21 -10.12 39.76
CA VAL A 625 -0.11 -9.17 38.69
C VAL A 625 -1.23 -8.24 39.14
N SER A 626 -0.97 -6.93 39.13
CA SER A 626 -1.92 -5.89 39.53
C SER A 626 -2.55 -5.17 38.34
N GLY A 627 -1.93 -5.21 37.16
CA GLY A 627 -2.48 -4.64 35.94
C GLY A 627 -1.83 -5.17 34.68
N GLU A 628 -2.64 -5.48 33.68
CA GLU A 628 -2.19 -5.98 32.39
C GLU A 628 -2.96 -5.29 31.26
N THR A 629 -2.21 -4.80 30.28
CA THR A 629 -2.71 -4.23 29.03
C THR A 629 -1.80 -4.68 27.90
N GLN A 630 -2.20 -4.47 26.64
CA GLN A 630 -1.34 -4.83 25.51
C GLN A 630 0.03 -4.14 25.49
N THR A 631 0.21 -3.01 26.19
CA THR A 631 1.49 -2.27 26.22
C THR A 631 2.15 -2.19 27.59
N THR A 632 1.51 -2.66 28.65
CA THR A 632 2.01 -2.51 30.03
C THR A 632 1.62 -3.73 30.86
N VAL A 633 2.57 -4.23 31.67
CA VAL A 633 2.34 -5.22 32.72
C VAL A 633 2.87 -4.64 34.03
N THR A 634 2.07 -4.68 35.08
CA THR A 634 2.44 -4.25 36.43
C THR A 634 2.17 -5.38 37.41
N PHE A 635 3.16 -5.69 38.25
CA PHE A 635 3.05 -6.74 39.25
C PHE A 635 3.81 -6.35 40.54
N SER A 636 3.34 -6.84 41.69
CA SER A 636 4.04 -6.73 42.96
C SER A 636 4.94 -7.94 43.19
N VAL A 637 6.11 -7.72 43.76
CA VAL A 637 7.03 -8.80 44.13
C VAL A 637 6.64 -9.36 45.48
N ASP A 638 6.22 -10.62 45.52
CA ASP A 638 5.77 -11.28 46.76
C ASP A 638 6.92 -12.05 47.43
N ALA A 639 7.81 -12.63 46.64
CA ALA A 639 9.05 -13.27 47.09
C ALA A 639 10.11 -13.22 45.98
N VAL A 640 11.38 -13.17 46.37
CA VAL A 640 12.54 -13.28 45.48
C VAL A 640 13.34 -14.52 45.87
N GLY A 641 13.47 -15.45 44.93
CA GLY A 641 14.10 -16.75 45.11
C GLY A 641 15.54 -16.81 44.64
N ALA A 642 16.02 -18.05 44.46
CA ALA A 642 17.36 -18.31 43.93
C ALA A 642 17.45 -17.98 42.43
N ASP A 643 16.34 -18.14 41.70
CA ASP A 643 16.18 -17.64 40.35
C ASP A 643 15.25 -16.41 40.37
N PRO A 644 15.79 -15.19 40.26
CA PRO A 644 15.03 -13.95 40.38
C PRO A 644 14.31 -13.55 39.08
N ARG A 645 14.20 -14.44 38.09
CA ARG A 645 13.61 -14.12 36.79
C ARG A 645 12.07 -14.22 36.80
N VAL A 646 11.45 -13.33 36.03
CA VAL A 646 10.02 -13.32 35.71
C VAL A 646 9.89 -13.22 34.19
N VAL A 647 9.19 -14.17 33.56
CA VAL A 647 9.04 -14.26 32.10
C VAL A 647 7.63 -13.80 31.71
N LEU A 648 7.57 -13.00 30.65
CA LEU A 648 6.33 -12.50 30.06
C LEU A 648 6.11 -13.11 28.67
N SER A 649 4.86 -13.43 28.33
CA SER A 649 4.47 -13.85 26.97
C SER A 649 4.43 -12.64 26.02
N ARG A 650 5.61 -12.08 25.74
CA ARG A 650 5.81 -10.91 24.89
C ARG A 650 7.12 -11.05 24.13
N LEU A 651 7.11 -10.67 22.85
CA LEU A 651 8.35 -10.55 22.08
C LEU A 651 9.15 -9.33 22.53
N PRO A 652 10.49 -9.43 22.72
CA PRO A 652 11.33 -8.32 23.15
C PRO A 652 11.65 -7.36 21.98
N PHE A 653 10.61 -6.80 21.37
CA PHE A 653 10.76 -5.71 20.40
C PHE A 653 11.47 -4.51 21.06
N PRO A 654 12.36 -3.79 20.35
CA PRO A 654 12.93 -2.55 20.88
C PRO A 654 11.81 -1.58 21.28
N GLY A 655 11.91 -0.98 22.48
CA GLY A 655 10.90 -0.06 23.01
C GLY A 655 10.36 -0.39 24.40
N TYR A 656 10.69 -1.57 24.96
CA TYR A 656 10.37 -1.87 26.35
C TYR A 656 11.26 -1.09 27.33
N SER A 657 10.68 -0.73 28.47
CA SER A 657 11.35 -0.22 29.66
C SER A 657 10.80 -0.93 30.90
N VAL A 658 11.65 -1.18 31.89
CA VAL A 658 11.24 -1.69 33.21
C VAL A 658 11.49 -0.60 34.25
N ASP A 659 10.50 -0.35 35.10
CA ASP A 659 10.63 0.43 36.33
C ASP A 659 10.54 -0.51 37.54
N GLY A 660 11.36 -0.27 38.57
CA GLY A 660 11.46 -1.12 39.77
C GLY A 660 12.31 -2.39 39.65
N ALA A 661 12.78 -2.75 38.46
CA ALA A 661 13.60 -3.95 38.21
C ALA A 661 14.51 -3.77 36.98
N ALA A 662 15.21 -4.82 36.54
CA ALA A 662 16.08 -4.81 35.36
C ALA A 662 15.65 -5.85 34.33
N PHE A 663 16.04 -5.67 33.06
CA PHE A 663 15.92 -6.75 32.07
C PHE A 663 16.96 -7.83 32.34
N ALA A 664 16.55 -9.09 32.18
CA ALA A 664 17.44 -10.23 32.00
C ALA A 664 17.59 -10.57 30.51
N ASP A 665 18.48 -11.51 30.20
CA ASP A 665 18.53 -12.11 28.87
C ASP A 665 17.18 -12.79 28.55
N PRO A 666 16.59 -12.57 27.36
CA PRO A 666 15.30 -13.14 27.01
C PRO A 666 15.34 -14.67 27.01
N VAL A 667 14.40 -15.30 27.70
CA VAL A 667 14.20 -16.76 27.57
C VAL A 667 13.90 -17.10 26.11
N ARG A 668 14.60 -18.11 25.59
CA ARG A 668 14.58 -18.54 24.17
C ARG A 668 14.93 -17.45 23.16
N ASP A 669 15.60 -16.37 23.57
CA ASP A 669 15.89 -15.19 22.74
C ASP A 669 14.65 -14.42 22.22
N TYR A 670 13.43 -14.80 22.63
CA TYR A 670 12.20 -14.16 22.16
C TYR A 670 11.11 -13.95 23.23
N LEU A 671 11.36 -14.24 24.51
CA LEU A 671 10.43 -13.91 25.60
C LEU A 671 10.99 -12.82 26.51
N VAL A 672 10.27 -11.71 26.65
CA VAL A 672 10.65 -10.61 27.56
C VAL A 672 10.82 -11.18 28.97
N THR A 673 12.02 -10.99 29.53
CA THR A 673 12.39 -11.51 30.85
C THR A 673 12.89 -10.38 31.75
N VAL A 674 12.41 -10.35 32.99
CA VAL A 674 12.74 -9.34 34.00
C VAL A 674 13.46 -10.00 35.16
N ASP A 675 14.55 -9.40 35.63
CA ASP A 675 15.27 -9.77 36.84
C ASP A 675 14.80 -8.87 38.00
N VAL A 676 14.16 -9.49 39.00
CA VAL A 676 13.65 -8.82 40.21
C VAL A 676 14.60 -8.90 41.40
N SER A 677 15.87 -9.31 41.22
CA SER A 677 16.86 -9.42 42.29
C SER A 677 17.14 -8.12 43.03
N SER A 678 16.94 -6.98 42.35
CA SER A 678 17.08 -5.65 42.94
C SER A 678 15.80 -5.13 43.63
N ALA A 679 14.67 -5.80 43.46
CA ALA A 679 13.39 -5.40 44.04
C ALA A 679 13.21 -5.98 45.45
N SER A 680 12.52 -5.22 46.32
CA SER A 680 12.12 -5.67 47.65
C SER A 680 10.72 -6.28 47.62
N VAL A 681 10.41 -7.14 48.59
CA VAL A 681 9.04 -7.66 48.76
C VAL A 681 8.07 -6.49 48.98
N GLY A 682 7.00 -6.47 48.20
CA GLY A 682 5.99 -5.41 48.15
C GLY A 682 6.30 -4.29 47.15
N ASP A 683 7.48 -4.28 46.52
CA ASP A 683 7.77 -3.33 45.45
C ASP A 683 6.93 -3.65 44.21
N GLU A 684 6.54 -2.60 43.51
CA GLU A 684 5.79 -2.69 42.25
C GLU A 684 6.78 -2.58 41.07
N VAL A 685 6.72 -3.55 40.16
CA VAL A 685 7.50 -3.58 38.93
C VAL A 685 6.56 -3.32 37.77
N THR A 686 6.94 -2.38 36.90
CA THR A 686 6.16 -2.05 35.70
C THR A 686 7.01 -2.23 34.45
N VAL A 687 6.56 -3.12 33.57
CA VAL A 687 7.13 -3.34 32.23
C VAL A 687 6.24 -2.63 31.23
N ARG A 688 6.80 -1.69 30.47
CA ARG A 688 6.05 -0.85 29.54
C ARG A 688 6.70 -0.82 28.17
N PHE A 689 5.89 -0.96 27.12
CA PHE A 689 6.28 -0.76 25.73
C PHE A 689 5.87 0.63 25.23
N LEU A 690 6.80 1.31 24.57
CA LEU A 690 6.53 2.49 23.75
C LEU A 690 7.27 2.36 22.41
N PRO A 691 6.67 2.80 21.28
CA PRO A 691 7.33 2.70 19.98
C PRO A 691 8.71 3.39 19.97
N PRO A 692 9.77 2.72 19.52
CA PRO A 692 11.13 3.26 19.59
C PRO A 692 11.38 4.27 18.45
N PRO A 693 12.11 5.39 18.68
CA PRO A 693 12.48 6.00 19.96
C PRO A 693 11.43 7.05 20.37
N PHE A 694 10.54 6.70 21.30
CA PHE A 694 9.34 7.48 21.64
C PHE A 694 9.56 8.99 21.85
N PRO A 695 10.60 9.47 22.56
CA PRO A 695 10.84 10.91 22.71
C PRO A 695 11.05 11.64 21.37
N VAL A 696 11.72 11.00 20.41
CA VAL A 696 11.94 11.55 19.07
C VAL A 696 10.65 11.57 18.27
N LEU A 697 9.83 10.52 18.40
CA LEU A 697 8.52 10.44 17.75
C LEU A 697 7.60 11.55 18.28
N ALA A 698 7.49 11.69 19.60
CA ALA A 698 6.68 12.73 20.25
C ALA A 698 7.16 14.15 19.89
N GLY A 699 8.48 14.39 19.92
CA GLY A 699 9.06 15.66 19.50
C GLY A 699 8.76 15.99 18.04
N SER A 700 8.88 15.01 17.14
CA SER A 700 8.59 15.17 15.72
C SER A 700 7.11 15.46 15.47
N PHE A 701 6.20 14.74 16.16
CA PHE A 701 4.77 14.99 16.11
C PHE A 701 4.43 16.45 16.48
N VAL A 702 4.97 16.95 17.60
CA VAL A 702 4.74 18.33 18.05
C VAL A 702 5.33 19.32 17.04
N LEU A 703 6.55 19.10 16.56
CA LEU A 703 7.22 19.97 15.61
C LEU A 703 6.48 20.04 14.26
N ALA A 704 5.89 18.95 13.79
CA ALA A 704 5.06 18.94 12.59
C ALA A 704 3.90 19.95 12.73
N TRP A 705 3.16 19.88 13.84
CA TRP A 705 2.05 20.81 14.11
C TRP A 705 2.52 22.25 14.30
N VAL A 706 3.65 22.49 14.97
CA VAL A 706 4.24 23.81 15.10
C VAL A 706 4.58 24.41 13.72
N VAL A 707 5.19 23.62 12.82
CA VAL A 707 5.48 24.04 11.44
C VAL A 707 4.20 24.39 10.68
N ALA A 708 3.17 23.55 10.79
CA ALA A 708 1.88 23.80 10.15
C ALA A 708 1.23 25.11 10.65
N LEU A 709 1.18 25.31 11.96
CA LEU A 709 0.64 26.51 12.58
C LEU A 709 1.43 27.75 12.19
N ALA A 710 2.77 27.69 12.23
CA ALA A 710 3.64 28.78 11.80
C ALA A 710 3.41 29.15 10.32
N TRP A 711 3.24 28.17 9.44
CA TRP A 711 2.93 28.41 8.02
C TRP A 711 1.55 29.07 7.84
N LEU A 712 0.54 28.64 8.60
CA LEU A 712 -0.79 29.24 8.55
C LEU A 712 -0.82 30.68 9.07
N ILE A 713 -0.16 30.93 10.21
CA ILE A 713 -0.09 32.26 10.85
C ILE A 713 0.69 33.23 9.96
N SER A 714 1.88 32.84 9.49
CA SER A 714 2.70 33.69 8.61
C SER A 714 1.92 34.12 7.36
N ARG A 715 1.16 33.21 6.76
CA ARG A 715 0.29 33.52 5.62
C ARG A 715 -0.83 34.49 5.98
N ALA A 716 -1.48 34.31 7.13
CA ALA A 716 -2.55 35.20 7.60
C ALA A 716 -2.02 36.63 7.84
N VAL A 717 -0.84 36.76 8.45
CA VAL A 717 -0.17 38.05 8.69
C VAL A 717 0.16 38.75 7.38
N VAL A 718 0.77 38.04 6.41
CA VAL A 718 1.09 38.61 5.09
C VAL A 718 -0.16 39.09 4.35
N ARG A 719 -1.25 38.30 4.39
CA ARG A 719 -2.53 38.70 3.79
C ARG A 719 -3.16 39.92 4.46
N ARG A 720 -3.08 40.02 5.79
CA ARG A 720 -3.58 41.20 6.53
C ARG A 720 -2.78 42.45 6.21
N ARG A 721 -1.44 42.36 6.13
CA ARG A 721 -0.57 43.49 5.74
C ARG A 721 -0.87 43.95 4.32
N ALA A 722 -0.99 43.04 3.36
CA ALA A 722 -1.33 43.37 1.97
C ALA A 722 -2.70 44.08 1.83
N ARG A 723 -3.69 43.70 2.66
CA ARG A 723 -5.01 44.36 2.70
C ARG A 723 -5.01 45.72 3.41
N ARG A 724 -4.03 46.02 4.24
CA ARG A 724 -3.89 47.34 4.90
C ARG A 724 -3.10 48.33 4.04
N SER A 725 -2.29 47.82 3.11
CA SER A 725 -1.48 48.62 2.17
C SER A 725 -2.16 48.85 0.81
N ALA A 726 -3.32 48.24 0.58
CA ALA A 726 -4.19 48.42 -0.59
C ALA A 726 -5.49 49.06 -0.13
#